data_AF-A0A6G0WNP6-F1
#
_entry.id   AF-A0A6G0WNP6-F1
#
_cell.length_a   1.000
_cell.length_b   1.000
_cell.length_c   1.000
_cell.angle_alpha   90.00
_cell.angle_beta   90.00
_cell.angle_gamma   90.00
#
_symmetry.space_group_name_H-M   'P 1'
#
loop_
_entity.id
_entity.type
_entity.pdbx_description
1 polymer ?
#
loop_
_entity_poly.entity_id
_entity_poly.type
_entity_poly.pdbx_seq_one_letter_code
_entity_poly.pdbx_strand_id
1 'polypeptide(L)'
;MSFAIRLNNLKTLGQRDSGTTASSASSGRSAVRRTASVLDKSKPTVIDVTCPTTEVEWEGYLYKQSKIVKTWTPRYVTLKDGLIRYYKSKKHAVERTQDRGSWMVGDIHTTIPSAGFGGSKLHANTLGFSVVSTDNHLIHFVAISPCEKEMWLHMLGKCCATAMRQARIASGAEESSRPSDSYFHLEPTEASRILYAKMIHVLSDLPVADLMEALPFFIQHLSQDVELKFNFDPADANKYGFCHGLYYAREGFVHFVSLFRQSFALVDQEDAPTLTLKEQDIVEVVAPRSMTRLDAKDTIGGRLHVRFNFSPSGRISRLSVYFRQDRSVAAAPASRSRTRILYKLESHPQNFHLCFKTKRSLLLSFRDFEILGVLGQGGFGTVVLVQRKSHDELFAIKVVDKVNGSASALKERRILSTLRHPFLARLRFAFQTQSKLFLGLDFYTGGNLYYHMHATTMSDGTCVETTGGKRFDVGRARFYAAELALAFAYLHTHGIIYRDLKPDNIMLDQEGHIRLVDFGISKQLFQEESTGTLAGSPAYIAPEQLSTQNPTYGYAADWWSWGVFLYEMLYGNTPFNDNNVSVMYRKITDADIKYQNHFDLDPVAVDLLQKVLVRDPSSRLSFAQIKSHPFFESIDWIALLQKQVTPPFVPQTRDVFDHVSQHFRKMNVNSLDDTPCVGAPSATSKAMATDHFEEFSFCYERPDMRDEAYEMMIQVRETFASDAMPAAPPLLEHQSSEELVYHEEDNDLDPEVELVIRDTEIEDHDTTEL
;
A
#
# COMPACT_ATOMS: atom_id res chain seq x y z
N MET A 1 -13.77 -37.96 40.69
CA MET A 1 -14.81 -37.31 41.53
C MET A 1 -15.92 -36.87 40.60
N SER A 2 -17.17 -37.13 40.99
CA SER A 2 -18.27 -37.54 40.12
C SER A 2 -19.44 -36.54 40.11
N PHE A 3 -20.34 -36.71 39.12
CA PHE A 3 -21.71 -36.17 38.94
C PHE A 3 -21.81 -34.70 38.48
N ALA A 4 -22.37 -34.32 37.32
CA ALA A 4 -23.59 -34.69 36.58
C ALA A 4 -24.93 -34.18 37.18
N ILE A 5 -25.65 -33.40 36.35
CA ILE A 5 -27.11 -33.12 36.34
C ILE A 5 -27.65 -32.03 37.29
N ARG A 6 -28.23 -30.96 36.72
CA ARG A 6 -29.64 -30.58 36.96
C ARG A 6 -30.23 -29.66 35.86
N LEU A 7 -31.43 -30.03 35.46
CA LEU A 7 -32.33 -29.51 34.45
C LEU A 7 -33.40 -28.56 35.06
N ASN A 8 -33.96 -27.70 34.19
CA ASN A 8 -35.38 -27.35 34.01
C ASN A 8 -36.11 -26.22 34.79
N ASN A 9 -36.77 -25.39 33.96
CA ASN A 9 -38.16 -24.86 34.00
C ASN A 9 -38.49 -23.50 34.64
N LEU A 10 -39.14 -22.64 33.80
CA LEU A 10 -40.31 -21.74 34.02
C LEU A 10 -40.58 -21.09 32.63
N LYS A 11 -41.61 -21.36 31.80
CA LYS A 11 -43.09 -21.34 31.84
C LYS A 11 -43.79 -19.97 32.07
N THR A 12 -44.24 -19.39 30.94
CA THR A 12 -45.59 -18.87 30.59
C THR A 12 -46.29 -17.73 31.36
N LEU A 13 -46.66 -16.68 30.62
CA LEU A 13 -47.89 -15.83 30.71
C LEU A 13 -47.88 -14.89 29.47
N GLY A 14 -48.93 -14.60 28.69
CA GLY A 14 -50.36 -14.92 28.74
C GLY A 14 -51.02 -14.64 27.36
N GLN A 15 -52.29 -15.05 27.24
CA GLN A 15 -53.14 -15.00 26.03
C GLN A 15 -54.39 -14.13 26.31
N ARG A 16 -55.08 -13.73 25.22
CA ARG A 16 -56.48 -13.18 25.07
C ARG A 16 -56.62 -11.64 25.10
N ASP A 17 -57.45 -10.95 24.27
CA ASP A 17 -58.68 -11.22 23.48
C ASP A 17 -58.75 -10.16 22.31
N SER A 18 -59.15 -10.40 21.04
CA SER A 18 -60.45 -10.72 20.37
C SER A 18 -61.15 -9.53 19.65
N GLY A 19 -61.49 -9.71 18.35
CA GLY A 19 -62.62 -9.09 17.60
C GLY A 19 -62.36 -7.77 16.82
N THR A 20 -62.95 -7.43 15.65
CA THR A 20 -63.97 -8.05 14.78
C THR A 20 -64.08 -7.25 13.44
N THR A 21 -64.17 -7.95 12.29
CA THR A 21 -65.02 -7.75 11.06
C THR A 21 -65.13 -6.47 10.19
N ALA A 22 -65.00 -6.73 8.86
CA ALA A 22 -65.82 -6.32 7.68
C ALA A 22 -65.79 -4.84 7.21
N SER A 23 -65.99 -4.42 5.94
CA SER A 23 -66.24 -4.91 4.56
C SER A 23 -66.13 -3.64 3.66
N SER A 24 -65.76 -3.61 2.37
CA SER A 24 -66.62 -3.90 1.21
C SER A 24 -65.91 -3.51 -0.12
N ALA A 25 -66.33 -4.16 -1.22
CA ALA A 25 -65.80 -4.11 -2.58
C ALA A 25 -66.23 -2.90 -3.44
N SER A 26 -65.50 -2.61 -4.55
CA SER A 26 -66.04 -2.65 -5.93
C SER A 26 -65.05 -2.16 -7.02
N SER A 27 -64.81 -3.04 -8.02
CA SER A 27 -64.67 -2.85 -9.48
C SER A 27 -64.09 -1.55 -10.10
N GLY A 28 -63.12 -1.73 -11.03
CA GLY A 28 -62.85 -0.78 -12.11
C GLY A 28 -61.69 -1.21 -13.02
N ARG A 29 -61.98 -1.73 -14.22
CA ARG A 29 -61.02 -2.11 -15.26
C ARG A 29 -60.41 -0.88 -15.97
N SER A 30 -59.08 -0.90 -16.09
CA SER A 30 -58.22 -0.47 -17.23
C SER A 30 -58.74 0.58 -18.23
N ALA A 31 -58.11 1.76 -18.22
CA ALA A 31 -57.60 2.43 -19.43
C ALA A 31 -56.64 3.59 -19.09
N VAL A 32 -55.37 3.39 -19.44
CA VAL A 32 -54.31 4.34 -19.86
C VAL A 32 -54.46 5.82 -19.47
N ARG A 33 -53.60 6.29 -18.55
CA ARG A 33 -53.10 7.67 -18.55
C ARG A 33 -51.67 7.73 -17.99
N ARG A 34 -50.71 8.07 -18.86
CA ARG A 34 -49.34 8.45 -18.49
C ARG A 34 -49.40 9.59 -17.49
N THR A 35 -48.89 9.37 -16.29
CA THR A 35 -48.54 10.43 -15.34
C THR A 35 -47.17 10.11 -14.76
N ALA A 36 -46.32 11.12 -14.78
CA ALA A 36 -44.93 11.07 -14.36
C ALA A 36 -44.82 10.60 -12.90
N SER A 37 -44.10 9.52 -12.66
CA SER A 37 -43.70 9.13 -11.32
C SER A 37 -42.47 9.94 -10.91
N VAL A 38 -42.71 10.81 -9.93
CA VAL A 38 -41.72 11.42 -9.05
C VAL A 38 -40.69 10.37 -8.64
N LEU A 39 -39.43 10.55 -9.05
CA LEU A 39 -38.32 9.74 -8.56
C LEU A 39 -38.12 10.03 -7.07
N ASP A 40 -38.34 8.99 -6.29
CA ASP A 40 -38.04 8.87 -4.87
C ASP A 40 -36.52 9.09 -4.64
N LYS A 41 -36.18 10.10 -3.82
CA LYS A 41 -34.82 10.57 -3.52
C LYS A 41 -34.17 9.79 -2.36
N SER A 42 -34.67 8.61 -2.00
CA SER A 42 -34.21 7.87 -0.81
C SER A 42 -33.35 6.63 -1.10
N LYS A 43 -32.79 6.48 -2.31
CA LYS A 43 -31.81 5.42 -2.60
C LYS A 43 -30.58 5.96 -3.32
N PRO A 44 -29.39 5.95 -2.70
CA PRO A 44 -28.15 5.92 -3.46
C PRO A 44 -28.19 4.65 -4.31
N THR A 45 -28.08 4.81 -5.63
CA THR A 45 -27.73 3.72 -6.53
C THR A 45 -26.40 3.16 -6.07
N VAL A 46 -26.47 1.99 -5.43
CA VAL A 46 -25.35 1.16 -5.01
C VAL A 46 -24.45 0.96 -6.21
N ILE A 47 -23.36 1.72 -6.26
CA ILE A 47 -22.18 1.37 -7.04
C ILE A 47 -21.72 0.05 -6.44
N ASP A 48 -21.59 -0.96 -7.29
CA ASP A 48 -21.22 -2.33 -6.95
C ASP A 48 -19.79 -2.37 -6.41
N VAL A 49 -19.64 -2.09 -5.10
CA VAL A 49 -18.38 -2.21 -4.35
C VAL A 49 -18.26 -3.66 -3.90
N THR A 50 -18.01 -4.57 -4.83
CA THR A 50 -17.58 -5.93 -4.49
C THR A 50 -16.12 -6.11 -4.90
N CYS A 51 -15.21 -5.86 -3.95
CA CYS A 51 -13.85 -6.37 -4.03
C CYS A 51 -13.76 -7.59 -3.10
N PRO A 52 -13.83 -8.83 -3.61
CA PRO A 52 -13.92 -9.99 -2.74
C PRO A 52 -12.59 -10.76 -2.72
N THR A 53 -11.52 -10.20 -2.14
CA THR A 53 -10.31 -11.01 -1.88
C THR A 53 -9.59 -10.52 -0.63
N THR A 54 -9.85 -11.17 0.50
CA THR A 54 -8.73 -11.50 1.41
C THR A 54 -7.76 -12.31 0.55
N GLU A 55 -6.65 -11.74 0.09
CA GLU A 55 -5.73 -12.42 -0.84
C GLU A 55 -5.18 -13.70 -0.20
N VAL A 56 -5.83 -14.83 -0.49
CA VAL A 56 -5.37 -16.14 -0.05
C VAL A 56 -4.35 -16.62 -1.07
N GLU A 57 -3.13 -16.14 -0.91
CA GLU A 57 -1.95 -16.62 -1.63
C GLU A 57 -1.05 -17.43 -0.70
N TRP A 58 -0.64 -18.62 -1.16
CA TRP A 58 0.30 -19.46 -0.43
C TRP A 58 1.08 -20.37 -1.38
N GLU A 59 2.38 -20.53 -1.19
CA GLU A 59 3.20 -21.41 -2.01
C GLU A 59 4.30 -22.16 -1.26
N GLY A 60 4.71 -23.31 -1.80
CA GLY A 60 5.77 -24.10 -1.21
C GLY A 60 5.86 -25.50 -1.81
N TYR A 61 6.90 -26.24 -1.41
CA TYR A 61 6.99 -27.64 -1.80
C TYR A 61 6.09 -28.51 -0.93
N LEU A 62 5.38 -29.44 -1.57
CA LEU A 62 4.64 -30.54 -0.94
C LEU A 62 5.01 -31.85 -1.63
N TYR A 63 4.93 -32.96 -0.92
CA TYR A 63 4.91 -34.26 -1.58
C TYR A 63 3.50 -34.51 -2.11
N LYS A 64 3.38 -34.70 -3.42
CA LYS A 64 2.12 -35.06 -4.08
C LYS A 64 2.11 -36.55 -4.39
N GLN A 65 0.99 -37.22 -4.10
CA GLN A 65 0.78 -38.61 -4.50
C GLN A 65 0.43 -38.73 -6.00
N SER A 66 1.01 -39.71 -6.68
CA SER A 66 0.64 -40.11 -8.04
C SER A 66 -0.70 -40.86 -8.04
N LYS A 67 -1.59 -40.53 -8.99
CA LYS A 67 -2.88 -41.22 -9.13
C LYS A 67 -2.72 -42.70 -9.51
N ILE A 68 -1.69 -43.03 -10.30
CA ILE A 68 -1.52 -44.35 -10.91
C ILE A 68 -0.75 -45.29 -9.97
N VAL A 69 0.46 -44.90 -9.58
CA VAL A 69 1.40 -45.79 -8.87
C VAL A 69 1.37 -45.55 -7.35
N LYS A 70 0.59 -44.57 -6.87
CA LYS A 70 0.50 -44.16 -5.46
C LYS A 70 1.84 -43.81 -4.80
N THR A 71 2.84 -43.43 -5.61
CA THR A 71 4.16 -42.94 -5.16
C THR A 71 4.12 -41.45 -4.84
N TRP A 72 4.99 -41.02 -3.93
CA TRP A 72 5.09 -39.63 -3.49
C TRP A 72 6.23 -38.90 -4.20
N THR A 73 5.96 -37.72 -4.74
CA THR A 73 6.97 -36.90 -5.43
C THR A 73 6.92 -35.45 -4.95
N PRO A 74 8.08 -34.81 -4.70
CA PRO A 74 8.15 -33.38 -4.44
C PRO A 74 7.58 -32.58 -5.61
N ARG A 75 6.68 -31.64 -5.32
CA ARG A 75 6.11 -30.69 -6.28
C ARG A 75 6.04 -29.32 -5.64
N TYR A 76 6.29 -28.29 -6.44
CA TYR A 76 6.07 -26.93 -6.00
C TYR A 76 4.60 -26.60 -6.21
N VAL A 77 3.91 -26.22 -5.16
CA VAL A 77 2.46 -26.01 -5.14
C VAL A 77 2.19 -24.54 -4.86
N THR A 78 1.23 -23.98 -5.59
CA THR A 78 0.75 -22.61 -5.40
C THR A 78 -0.75 -22.64 -5.20
N LEU A 79 -1.24 -21.90 -4.22
CA LEU A 79 -2.64 -21.62 -3.96
C LEU A 79 -2.85 -20.12 -4.16
N LYS A 80 -3.79 -19.76 -5.04
CA LYS A 80 -4.19 -18.38 -5.26
C LYS A 80 -5.68 -18.33 -5.56
N ASP A 81 -6.44 -17.59 -4.75
CA ASP A 81 -7.89 -17.39 -4.94
C ASP A 81 -8.67 -18.71 -5.10
N GLY A 82 -8.33 -19.70 -4.28
CA GLY A 82 -8.93 -21.04 -4.33
C GLY A 82 -8.43 -21.92 -5.46
N LEU A 83 -7.57 -21.43 -6.35
CA LEU A 83 -6.95 -22.22 -7.41
C LEU A 83 -5.64 -22.82 -6.93
N ILE A 84 -5.59 -24.14 -6.81
CA ILE A 84 -4.38 -24.89 -6.51
C ILE A 84 -3.72 -25.35 -7.82
N ARG A 85 -2.43 -25.02 -8.00
CA ARG A 85 -1.60 -25.51 -9.12
C ARG A 85 -0.36 -26.20 -8.58
N TYR A 86 0.19 -27.12 -9.35
CA TYR A 86 1.50 -27.67 -9.03
C TYR A 86 2.42 -27.80 -10.24
N TYR A 87 3.70 -27.64 -9.95
CA TYR A 87 4.79 -27.57 -10.89
C TYR A 87 5.89 -28.57 -10.52
N LYS A 88 6.75 -28.87 -11.49
CA LYS A 88 7.93 -29.72 -11.26
C LYS A 88 8.89 -29.08 -10.26
N SER A 89 9.08 -27.76 -10.32
CA SER A 89 9.92 -27.00 -9.40
C SER A 89 9.48 -25.53 -9.31
N LYS A 90 10.00 -24.80 -8.31
CA LYS A 90 9.82 -23.34 -8.17
C LYS A 90 10.17 -22.59 -9.45
N LYS A 91 11.26 -22.97 -10.14
CA LYS A 91 11.67 -22.37 -11.43
C LYS A 91 10.54 -22.44 -12.47
N HIS A 92 9.89 -23.59 -12.62
CA HIS A 92 8.78 -23.75 -13.57
C HIS A 92 7.54 -22.95 -13.16
N ALA A 93 7.28 -22.84 -11.86
CA ALA A 93 6.19 -22.02 -11.33
C ALA A 93 6.41 -20.53 -11.63
N VAL A 94 7.62 -20.05 -11.39
CA VAL A 94 8.08 -18.68 -11.69
C VAL A 94 7.99 -18.38 -13.18
N GLU A 95 8.48 -19.29 -14.03
CA GLU A 95 8.43 -19.15 -15.49
C GLU A 95 7.01 -19.32 -16.04
N ARG A 96 6.07 -19.80 -15.21
CA ARG A 96 4.70 -20.21 -15.60
C ARG A 96 4.68 -21.21 -16.75
N THR A 97 5.68 -22.10 -16.78
CA THR A 97 5.80 -23.16 -17.78
C THR A 97 5.47 -24.52 -17.17
N GLN A 98 4.95 -25.44 -17.99
CA GLN A 98 4.71 -26.84 -17.61
C GLN A 98 3.86 -26.99 -16.33
N ASP A 99 2.67 -26.39 -16.29
CA ASP A 99 1.71 -26.72 -15.24
C ASP A 99 1.30 -28.19 -15.39
N ARG A 100 1.43 -28.96 -14.31
CA ARG A 100 1.16 -30.41 -14.32
C ARG A 100 -0.28 -30.71 -13.87
N GLY A 101 -1.04 -29.67 -13.56
CA GLY A 101 -2.44 -29.72 -13.20
C GLY A 101 -2.84 -28.55 -12.32
N SER A 102 -4.11 -28.17 -12.46
CA SER A 102 -4.74 -27.06 -11.76
C SER A 102 -6.17 -27.45 -11.38
N TRP A 103 -6.60 -27.08 -10.18
CA TRP A 103 -7.95 -27.37 -9.69
C TRP A 103 -8.45 -26.25 -8.79
N MET A 104 -9.74 -25.96 -8.87
CA MET A 104 -10.40 -25.14 -7.87
C MET A 104 -10.66 -25.97 -6.62
N VAL A 105 -10.25 -25.47 -5.46
CA VAL A 105 -10.48 -26.09 -4.15
C VAL A 105 -11.97 -26.01 -3.83
N GLY A 106 -12.60 -27.18 -3.63
CA GLY A 106 -13.98 -27.30 -3.18
C GLY A 106 -14.07 -27.58 -1.68
N ASP A 107 -13.32 -28.56 -1.21
CA ASP A 107 -13.28 -28.99 0.20
C ASP A 107 -11.90 -29.56 0.59
N ILE A 108 -11.69 -29.81 1.88
CA ILE A 108 -10.39 -30.20 2.43
C ILE A 108 -10.57 -31.31 3.47
N HIS A 109 -9.78 -32.37 3.37
CA HIS A 109 -9.69 -33.41 4.39
C HIS A 109 -8.34 -33.30 5.13
N THR A 110 -8.38 -33.24 6.46
CA THR A 110 -7.20 -33.09 7.32
C THR A 110 -6.34 -34.35 7.43
N THR A 111 -6.83 -35.47 6.88
CA THR A 111 -6.17 -36.77 6.87
C THR A 111 -6.22 -37.40 5.48
N ILE A 112 -5.37 -38.41 5.25
CA ILE A 112 -5.43 -39.26 4.06
C ILE A 112 -5.91 -40.67 4.42
N PRO A 113 -6.71 -41.32 3.55
CA PRO A 113 -7.25 -42.65 3.82
C PRO A 113 -6.20 -43.77 3.75
N SER A 114 -5.10 -43.57 3.01
CA SER A 114 -4.00 -44.54 2.92
C SER A 114 -2.69 -43.85 2.57
N ALA A 115 -1.60 -44.24 3.26
CA ALA A 115 -0.26 -43.70 3.02
C ALA A 115 0.33 -44.11 1.65
N GLY A 116 -0.13 -45.19 1.03
CA GLY A 116 0.45 -45.73 -0.21
C GLY A 116 1.93 -46.10 -0.10
N PHE A 117 2.60 -46.35 -1.23
CA PHE A 117 4.00 -46.76 -1.25
C PHE A 117 4.93 -45.61 -0.86
N GLY A 118 5.77 -45.84 0.16
CA GLY A 118 6.72 -44.85 0.68
C GLY A 118 6.13 -43.83 1.64
N GLY A 119 4.81 -43.83 1.87
CA GLY A 119 4.15 -42.85 2.74
C GLY A 119 4.54 -42.95 4.22
N SER A 120 4.91 -44.15 4.71
CA SER A 120 5.39 -44.32 6.09
C SER A 120 6.70 -43.56 6.35
N LYS A 121 7.62 -43.51 5.37
CA LYS A 121 8.87 -42.73 5.48
C LYS A 121 8.62 -41.21 5.50
N LEU A 122 7.50 -40.78 4.93
CA LEU A 122 7.08 -39.38 4.90
C LEU A 122 6.11 -39.04 6.04
N HIS A 123 5.83 -39.98 6.95
CA HIS A 123 4.85 -39.82 8.02
C HIS A 123 3.48 -39.36 7.51
N ALA A 124 3.03 -39.90 6.37
CA ALA A 124 1.84 -39.43 5.66
C ALA A 124 0.55 -39.53 6.49
N ASN A 125 0.48 -40.42 7.48
CA ASN A 125 -0.66 -40.53 8.40
C ASN A 125 -0.80 -39.29 9.31
N THR A 126 0.30 -38.62 9.65
CA THR A 126 0.29 -37.44 10.52
C THR A 126 0.40 -36.15 9.71
N LEU A 127 1.26 -36.14 8.69
CA LEU A 127 1.59 -34.96 7.89
C LEU A 127 0.76 -34.83 6.60
N GLY A 128 -0.04 -35.83 6.27
CA GLY A 128 -0.86 -35.86 5.06
C GLY A 128 -2.20 -35.16 5.21
N PHE A 129 -2.66 -34.58 4.10
CA PHE A 129 -4.00 -34.02 3.94
C PHE A 129 -4.46 -34.19 2.48
N SER A 130 -5.75 -33.97 2.23
CA SER A 130 -6.33 -34.06 0.89
C SER A 130 -7.10 -32.80 0.52
N VAL A 131 -7.02 -32.43 -0.75
CA VAL A 131 -7.87 -31.40 -1.36
C VAL A 131 -8.90 -32.11 -2.23
N VAL A 132 -10.17 -31.77 -2.04
CA VAL A 132 -11.27 -32.13 -2.92
C VAL A 132 -11.51 -30.94 -3.84
N SER A 133 -11.37 -31.12 -5.13
CA SER A 133 -11.66 -30.05 -6.09
C SER A 133 -13.16 -29.92 -6.34
N THR A 134 -13.58 -28.80 -6.93
CA THR A 134 -14.99 -28.55 -7.30
C THR A 134 -15.54 -29.54 -8.33
N ASP A 135 -14.66 -30.18 -9.11
CA ASP A 135 -14.97 -31.26 -10.04
C ASP A 135 -14.77 -32.67 -9.42
N ASN A 136 -14.80 -32.76 -8.08
CA ASN A 136 -14.72 -33.98 -7.28
C ASN A 136 -13.44 -34.83 -7.47
N HIS A 137 -12.33 -34.22 -7.88
CA HIS A 137 -11.03 -34.88 -7.82
C HIS A 137 -10.42 -34.81 -6.43
N LEU A 138 -9.98 -35.97 -5.92
CA LEU A 138 -9.27 -36.07 -4.66
C LEU A 138 -7.74 -36.03 -4.91
N ILE A 139 -7.06 -35.09 -4.26
CA ILE A 139 -5.62 -34.85 -4.41
C ILE A 139 -4.95 -34.94 -3.05
N HIS A 140 -3.99 -35.85 -2.92
CA HIS A 140 -3.28 -36.09 -1.65
C HIS A 140 -1.92 -35.38 -1.61
N PHE A 141 -1.68 -34.67 -0.51
CA PHE A 141 -0.42 -33.99 -0.21
C PHE A 141 0.14 -34.42 1.14
N VAL A 142 1.45 -34.30 1.30
CA VAL A 142 2.16 -34.44 2.57
C VAL A 142 3.11 -33.25 2.73
N ALA A 143 2.97 -32.53 3.85
CA ALA A 143 3.89 -31.47 4.26
C ALA A 143 5.12 -32.06 4.98
N ILE A 144 6.16 -31.25 5.19
CA ILE A 144 7.40 -31.71 5.84
C ILE A 144 7.40 -31.53 7.36
N SER A 145 6.46 -30.76 7.90
CA SER A 145 6.31 -30.58 9.34
C SER A 145 4.85 -30.36 9.73
N PRO A 146 4.49 -30.56 11.02
CA PRO A 146 3.16 -30.23 11.52
C PRO A 146 2.80 -28.75 11.36
N CYS A 147 3.76 -27.84 11.56
CA CYS A 147 3.57 -26.40 11.40
C CYS A 147 3.17 -26.04 9.96
N GLU A 148 3.91 -26.57 8.98
CA GLU A 148 3.62 -26.31 7.57
C GLU A 148 2.30 -26.94 7.14
N LYS A 149 1.96 -28.15 7.63
CA LYS A 149 0.66 -28.78 7.38
C LYS A 149 -0.50 -27.89 7.83
N GLU A 150 -0.47 -27.45 9.09
CA GLU A 150 -1.57 -26.65 9.66
C GLU A 150 -1.71 -25.30 8.96
N MET A 151 -0.60 -24.68 8.52
CA MET A 151 -0.68 -23.45 7.73
C MET A 151 -1.29 -23.68 6.34
N TRP A 152 -0.92 -24.77 5.65
CA TRP A 152 -1.57 -25.14 4.38
C TRP A 152 -3.08 -25.34 4.56
N LEU A 153 -3.50 -26.06 5.61
CA LEU A 153 -4.91 -26.27 5.92
C LEU A 153 -5.62 -24.96 6.26
N HIS A 154 -4.99 -24.06 7.02
CA HIS A 154 -5.53 -22.74 7.34
C HIS A 154 -5.79 -21.91 6.09
N MET A 155 -4.80 -21.84 5.18
CA MET A 155 -4.93 -21.07 3.94
C MET A 155 -5.97 -21.68 3.01
N LEU A 156 -5.98 -23.00 2.83
CA LEU A 156 -7.04 -23.68 2.05
C LEU A 156 -8.43 -23.42 2.66
N GLY A 157 -8.55 -23.47 3.98
CA GLY A 157 -9.82 -23.22 4.68
C GLY A 157 -10.33 -21.80 4.48
N LYS A 158 -9.42 -20.81 4.47
CA LYS A 158 -9.75 -19.42 4.12
C LYS A 158 -10.30 -19.33 2.68
N CYS A 159 -9.72 -20.04 1.71
CA CYS A 159 -10.28 -20.07 0.34
C CYS A 159 -11.72 -20.57 0.33
N CYS A 160 -12.01 -21.70 0.98
CA CYS A 160 -13.36 -22.27 1.04
C CYS A 160 -14.35 -21.29 1.69
N ALA A 161 -13.96 -20.66 2.81
CA ALA A 161 -14.80 -19.68 3.50
C ALA A 161 -15.10 -18.44 2.64
N THR A 162 -14.09 -17.92 1.92
CA THR A 162 -14.26 -16.77 1.01
C THR A 162 -15.18 -17.12 -0.15
N ALA A 163 -15.04 -18.30 -0.77
CA ALA A 163 -15.93 -18.75 -1.84
C ALA A 163 -17.38 -18.91 -1.36
N MET A 164 -17.60 -19.46 -0.16
CA MET A 164 -18.94 -19.56 0.45
C MET A 164 -19.54 -18.18 0.73
N ARG A 165 -18.72 -17.21 1.18
CA ARG A 165 -19.16 -15.83 1.41
C ARG A 165 -19.60 -15.16 0.11
N GLN A 166 -18.79 -15.27 -0.95
CA GLN A 166 -19.13 -14.75 -2.28
C GLN A 166 -20.44 -15.32 -2.82
N ALA A 167 -20.66 -16.64 -2.65
CA ALA A 167 -21.91 -17.29 -3.07
C ALA A 167 -23.15 -16.81 -2.28
N ARG A 168 -22.99 -16.49 -0.98
CA ARG A 168 -24.06 -15.89 -0.16
C ARG A 168 -24.40 -14.46 -0.57
N ILE A 169 -23.38 -13.66 -0.89
CA ILE A 169 -23.57 -12.29 -1.39
C ILE A 169 -24.32 -12.33 -2.73
N ALA A 170 -23.91 -13.20 -3.65
CA ALA A 170 -24.58 -13.38 -4.93
C ALA A 170 -26.06 -13.83 -4.82
N SER A 171 -26.46 -14.39 -3.67
CA SER A 171 -27.85 -14.78 -3.39
C SER A 171 -28.64 -13.76 -2.58
N GLY A 172 -28.11 -12.55 -2.38
CA GLY A 172 -28.84 -11.40 -1.84
C GLY A 172 -28.84 -11.27 -0.31
N ALA A 173 -27.87 -11.88 0.39
CA ALA A 173 -27.72 -11.72 1.84
C ALA A 173 -27.01 -10.39 2.19
N GLU A 174 -27.54 -9.67 3.19
CA GLU A 174 -26.91 -8.46 3.74
C GLU A 174 -25.61 -8.78 4.52
N GLU A 175 -24.64 -7.87 4.43
CA GLU A 175 -23.30 -8.05 4.98
C GLU A 175 -23.24 -7.69 6.47
N SER A 176 -22.87 -8.65 7.33
CA SER A 176 -22.39 -8.33 8.67
C SER A 176 -20.92 -7.93 8.57
N SER A 177 -20.60 -6.66 8.84
CA SER A 177 -19.22 -6.19 8.94
C SER A 177 -18.51 -6.92 10.08
N ARG A 178 -17.41 -7.62 9.77
CA ARG A 178 -16.48 -8.07 10.82
C ARG A 178 -15.47 -6.95 11.07
N PRO A 179 -15.19 -6.61 12.34
CA PRO A 179 -14.05 -5.79 12.66
C PRO A 179 -12.78 -6.48 12.15
N SER A 180 -11.91 -5.72 11.49
CA SER A 180 -10.58 -6.19 11.14
C SER A 180 -9.75 -6.17 12.42
N ASP A 181 -9.32 -7.33 12.93
CA ASP A 181 -8.35 -7.43 14.02
C ASP A 181 -6.93 -7.05 13.55
N SER A 182 -6.80 -6.06 12.65
CA SER A 182 -5.53 -5.62 12.11
C SER A 182 -5.02 -4.39 12.86
N TYR A 183 -3.77 -4.42 13.28
CA TYR A 183 -3.14 -3.33 14.01
C TYR A 183 -2.47 -2.29 13.11
N PHE A 184 -2.88 -2.20 11.83
CA PHE A 184 -2.30 -1.25 10.87
C PHE A 184 -2.55 0.22 11.23
N HIS A 185 -3.52 0.49 12.09
CA HIS A 185 -3.85 1.82 12.60
C HIS A 185 -3.03 2.22 13.84
N LEU A 186 -2.27 1.28 14.42
CA LEU A 186 -1.45 1.57 15.60
C LEU A 186 -0.11 2.17 15.18
N GLU A 187 0.41 3.05 16.03
CA GLU A 187 1.78 3.56 15.92
C GLU A 187 2.80 2.42 15.86
N PRO A 188 3.89 2.54 15.06
CA PRO A 188 4.88 1.48 14.88
C PRO A 188 5.43 0.90 16.18
N THR A 189 5.56 1.72 17.22
CA THR A 189 6.06 1.32 18.54
C THR A 189 5.09 0.41 19.29
N GLU A 190 3.78 0.71 19.25
CA GLU A 190 2.75 -0.10 19.90
C GLU A 190 2.52 -1.41 19.15
N ALA A 191 2.43 -1.33 17.81
CA ALA A 191 2.37 -2.51 16.97
C ALA A 191 3.57 -3.45 17.25
N SER A 192 4.78 -2.90 17.39
CA SER A 192 5.99 -3.68 17.68
C SER A 192 5.95 -4.43 19.01
N ARG A 193 5.32 -3.89 20.06
CA ARG A 193 5.18 -4.58 21.35
C ARG A 193 4.34 -5.85 21.21
N ILE A 194 3.19 -5.72 20.57
CA ILE A 194 2.24 -6.83 20.37
C ILE A 194 2.85 -7.88 19.42
N LEU A 195 3.45 -7.43 18.32
CA LEU A 195 4.11 -8.29 17.34
C LEU A 195 5.29 -9.04 17.96
N TYR A 196 6.08 -8.38 18.80
CA TYR A 196 7.15 -9.02 19.57
C TYR A 196 6.60 -10.14 20.47
N ALA A 197 5.56 -9.86 21.27
CA ALA A 197 4.94 -10.86 22.15
C ALA A 197 4.41 -12.08 21.37
N LYS A 198 3.73 -11.85 20.24
CA LYS A 198 3.25 -12.92 19.34
C LYS A 198 4.41 -13.72 18.75
N MET A 199 5.51 -13.07 18.37
CA MET A 199 6.69 -13.76 17.83
C MET A 199 7.35 -14.65 18.87
N ILE A 200 7.46 -14.20 20.14
CA ILE A 200 7.96 -15.03 21.23
C ILE A 200 7.09 -16.28 21.39
N HIS A 201 5.77 -16.11 21.45
CA HIS A 201 4.82 -17.22 21.53
C HIS A 201 5.00 -18.22 20.37
N VAL A 202 5.19 -17.72 19.14
CA VAL A 202 5.44 -18.53 17.95
C VAL A 202 6.75 -19.33 18.03
N LEU A 203 7.79 -18.79 18.68
CA LEU A 203 9.11 -19.40 18.81
C LEU A 203 9.31 -20.20 20.11
N SER A 204 8.31 -20.26 20.98
CA SER A 204 8.33 -21.06 22.22
C SER A 204 7.95 -22.53 22.01
N ASP A 205 8.15 -23.37 23.03
CA ASP A 205 7.87 -24.81 23.00
C ASP A 205 6.38 -25.18 23.16
N LEU A 206 5.49 -24.48 22.46
CA LEU A 206 4.04 -24.69 22.61
C LEU A 206 3.52 -25.86 21.76
N PRO A 207 2.35 -26.43 22.05
CA PRO A 207 1.60 -27.25 21.09
C PRO A 207 1.36 -26.54 19.74
N VAL A 208 1.14 -27.31 18.67
CA VAL A 208 0.83 -26.75 17.34
C VAL A 208 -0.55 -26.08 17.32
N ALA A 209 -1.50 -26.55 18.12
CA ALA A 209 -2.81 -25.91 18.26
C ALA A 209 -2.66 -24.45 18.72
N ASP A 210 -1.94 -24.24 19.82
CA ASP A 210 -1.70 -22.90 20.40
C ASP A 210 -0.88 -22.01 19.45
N LEU A 211 0.08 -22.59 18.71
CA LEU A 211 0.79 -21.88 17.65
C LEU A 211 -0.18 -21.29 16.62
N MET A 212 -1.21 -22.02 16.23
CA MET A 212 -2.15 -21.60 15.20
C MET A 212 -3.14 -20.52 15.66
N GLU A 213 -3.15 -20.17 16.95
CA GLU A 213 -3.85 -18.98 17.45
C GLU A 213 -3.05 -17.69 17.21
N ALA A 214 -1.72 -17.76 17.26
CA ALA A 214 -0.83 -16.60 17.11
C ALA A 214 -0.22 -16.47 15.71
N LEU A 215 0.09 -17.58 15.04
CA LEU A 215 0.86 -17.59 13.80
C LEU A 215 0.12 -16.97 12.61
N PRO A 216 -1.15 -17.33 12.29
CA PRO A 216 -1.87 -16.70 11.19
C PRO A 216 -2.05 -15.20 11.39
N PHE A 217 -2.27 -14.79 12.65
CA PHE A 217 -2.36 -13.40 13.04
C PHE A 217 -1.05 -12.65 12.79
N PHE A 218 0.09 -13.23 13.16
CA PHE A 218 1.39 -12.61 12.88
C PHE A 218 1.67 -12.51 11.37
N ILE A 219 1.38 -13.58 10.61
CA ILE A 219 1.58 -13.63 9.17
C ILE A 219 0.80 -12.53 8.42
N GLN A 220 -0.41 -12.18 8.87
CA GLN A 220 -1.22 -11.15 8.21
C GLN A 220 -0.58 -9.75 8.27
N HIS A 221 0.31 -9.52 9.25
CA HIS A 221 1.05 -8.26 9.40
C HIS A 221 2.36 -8.24 8.58
N LEU A 222 2.74 -9.37 7.95
CA LEU A 222 3.89 -9.42 7.07
C LEU A 222 3.49 -9.04 5.65
N SER A 223 4.33 -8.23 5.00
CA SER A 223 4.25 -8.01 3.55
C SER A 223 4.48 -9.32 2.81
N GLN A 224 3.90 -9.45 1.61
CA GLN A 224 4.04 -10.67 0.81
C GLN A 224 5.47 -10.94 0.35
N ASP A 225 6.24 -9.88 0.14
CA ASP A 225 7.62 -9.84 -0.29
C ASP A 225 8.60 -9.62 0.88
N VAL A 226 8.14 -9.82 2.12
CA VAL A 226 8.94 -9.58 3.33
C VAL A 226 10.31 -10.26 3.26
N GLU A 227 11.34 -9.52 3.65
CA GLU A 227 12.68 -10.05 3.85
C GLU A 227 12.89 -10.40 5.33
N LEU A 228 13.27 -11.64 5.61
CA LEU A 228 13.40 -12.16 6.96
C LEU A 228 14.85 -12.56 7.23
N LYS A 229 15.52 -11.87 8.15
CA LYS A 229 16.91 -12.13 8.51
C LYS A 229 16.98 -12.77 9.88
N PHE A 230 17.38 -14.04 9.94
CA PHE A 230 17.49 -14.80 11.18
C PHE A 230 18.96 -15.13 11.46
N ASN A 231 19.47 -14.75 12.62
CA ASN A 231 20.84 -15.05 13.04
C ASN A 231 20.87 -15.36 14.52
N PHE A 232 21.23 -16.58 14.90
CA PHE A 232 21.32 -16.96 16.31
C PHE A 232 22.79 -17.26 16.59
N ASP A 233 23.41 -16.70 17.62
CA ASP A 233 24.82 -16.96 17.93
C ASP A 233 24.96 -17.95 19.09
N PRO A 234 24.70 -19.26 18.91
CA PRO A 234 25.11 -20.27 19.88
C PRO A 234 26.59 -20.63 19.66
N ALA A 235 27.26 -21.10 20.71
CA ALA A 235 28.65 -21.55 20.64
C ALA A 235 28.94 -22.60 19.52
N ASP A 236 27.92 -23.34 19.09
CA ASP A 236 27.92 -24.33 18.00
C ASP A 236 27.19 -23.85 16.73
N ALA A 237 27.25 -22.55 16.40
CA ALA A 237 26.53 -21.94 15.26
C ALA A 237 26.65 -22.72 13.94
N ASN A 238 27.81 -23.32 13.64
CA ASN A 238 28.01 -24.13 12.43
C ASN A 238 27.04 -25.33 12.33
N LYS A 239 26.65 -25.92 13.47
CA LYS A 239 25.72 -27.05 13.53
C LYS A 239 24.29 -26.66 13.16
N TYR A 240 23.90 -25.41 13.43
CA TYR A 240 22.53 -24.92 13.18
C TYR A 240 22.45 -23.93 12.01
N GLY A 241 23.46 -23.91 11.13
CA GLY A 241 23.54 -22.97 10.01
C GLY A 241 22.30 -22.97 9.09
N PHE A 242 21.51 -24.05 9.06
CA PHE A 242 20.25 -24.10 8.32
C PHE A 242 19.19 -23.14 8.85
N CYS A 243 19.22 -22.75 10.13
CA CYS A 243 18.32 -21.74 10.71
C CYS A 243 18.78 -20.30 10.43
N HIS A 244 19.99 -20.10 9.89
CA HIS A 244 20.59 -18.78 9.68
C HIS A 244 20.36 -18.22 8.28
N GLY A 245 20.47 -16.90 8.18
CA GLY A 245 20.50 -16.17 6.92
C GLY A 245 19.15 -15.59 6.52
N LEU A 246 19.03 -15.28 5.24
CA LEU A 246 17.86 -14.62 4.67
C LEU A 246 16.82 -15.65 4.23
N TYR A 247 15.56 -15.36 4.56
CA TYR A 247 14.38 -16.02 4.04
C TYR A 247 13.46 -14.98 3.43
N TYR A 248 12.57 -15.40 2.54
CA TYR A 248 11.71 -14.51 1.80
C TYR A 248 10.25 -14.96 1.88
N ALA A 249 9.35 -13.97 1.83
CA ALA A 249 7.90 -14.14 1.84
C ALA A 249 7.34 -14.75 3.14
N ARG A 250 6.01 -14.78 3.24
CA ARG A 250 5.27 -15.28 4.42
C ARG A 250 5.55 -16.75 4.70
N GLU A 251 5.68 -17.55 3.65
CA GLU A 251 5.96 -18.99 3.73
C GLU A 251 7.39 -19.24 4.19
N GLY A 252 8.33 -18.34 3.86
CA GLY A 252 9.68 -18.36 4.41
C GLY A 252 9.70 -18.18 5.93
N PHE A 253 8.81 -17.36 6.50
CA PHE A 253 8.66 -17.25 7.95
C PHE A 253 8.18 -18.56 8.57
N VAL A 254 7.14 -19.17 8.01
CA VAL A 254 6.59 -20.44 8.52
C VAL A 254 7.61 -21.56 8.41
N HIS A 255 8.37 -21.62 7.31
CA HIS A 255 9.46 -22.56 7.15
C HIS A 255 10.58 -22.32 8.17
N PHE A 256 10.95 -21.07 8.44
CA PHE A 256 11.89 -20.73 9.50
C PHE A 256 11.37 -21.20 10.87
N VAL A 257 10.12 -20.90 11.24
CA VAL A 257 9.49 -21.33 12.50
C VAL A 257 9.51 -22.85 12.61
N SER A 258 9.18 -23.55 11.52
CA SER A 258 9.24 -25.00 11.39
C SER A 258 10.63 -25.55 11.71
N LEU A 259 11.69 -24.96 11.16
CA LEU A 259 13.08 -25.36 11.42
C LEU A 259 13.54 -24.98 12.82
N PHE A 260 13.26 -23.75 13.26
CA PHE A 260 13.66 -23.24 14.57
C PHE A 260 13.13 -24.16 15.67
N ARG A 261 11.84 -24.51 15.64
CA ARG A 261 11.17 -25.31 16.68
C ARG A 261 11.56 -26.79 16.69
N GLN A 262 12.33 -27.25 15.71
CA GLN A 262 12.95 -28.58 15.74
C GLN A 262 14.28 -28.58 16.51
N SER A 263 14.91 -27.43 16.69
CA SER A 263 16.24 -27.33 17.30
C SER A 263 16.27 -26.48 18.56
N PHE A 264 15.36 -25.50 18.63
CA PHE A 264 15.34 -24.47 19.64
C PHE A 264 13.92 -24.23 20.16
N ALA A 265 13.85 -23.72 21.37
CA ALA A 265 12.66 -23.09 21.91
C ALA A 265 13.06 -21.88 22.75
N LEU A 266 12.35 -20.75 22.57
CA LEU A 266 12.51 -19.62 23.48
C LEU A 266 11.77 -19.90 24.79
N VAL A 267 12.46 -19.63 25.90
CA VAL A 267 11.92 -19.74 27.25
C VAL A 267 11.36 -18.38 27.66
N ASP A 268 10.16 -18.37 28.22
CA ASP A 268 9.56 -17.11 28.66
C ASP A 268 10.32 -16.54 29.86
N GLN A 269 10.52 -15.22 29.87
CA GLN A 269 11.17 -14.49 30.96
C GLN A 269 10.36 -13.21 31.23
N GLU A 270 10.19 -12.88 32.49
CA GLU A 270 9.34 -11.77 32.96
C GLU A 270 9.95 -10.37 32.70
N ASP A 271 11.19 -10.31 32.22
CA ASP A 271 11.86 -9.04 31.96
C ASP A 271 11.21 -8.28 30.79
N ALA A 272 10.86 -7.01 31.06
CA ALA A 272 10.24 -6.15 30.06
C ALA A 272 11.21 -5.86 28.89
N PRO A 273 10.74 -5.93 27.62
CA PRO A 273 11.56 -5.59 26.48
C PRO A 273 11.86 -4.08 26.43
N THR A 274 13.07 -3.72 26.03
CA THR A 274 13.43 -2.33 25.70
C THR A 274 13.09 -2.07 24.23
N LEU A 275 12.33 -1.01 23.95
CA LEU A 275 12.01 -0.58 22.60
C LEU A 275 12.78 0.69 22.25
N THR A 276 13.30 0.77 21.04
CA THR A 276 14.00 1.94 20.51
C THR A 276 13.52 2.21 19.09
N LEU A 277 12.97 3.42 18.88
CA LEU A 277 12.67 3.93 17.55
C LEU A 277 13.97 4.43 16.91
N LYS A 278 14.40 3.82 15.81
CA LYS A 278 15.64 4.21 15.09
C LYS A 278 15.37 5.28 14.05
N GLU A 279 14.28 5.10 13.31
CA GLU A 279 13.74 5.99 12.27
C GLU A 279 12.21 5.91 12.35
N GLN A 280 11.47 6.77 11.61
CA GLN A 280 9.99 6.79 11.65
C GLN A 280 9.36 5.40 11.49
N ASP A 281 9.91 4.55 10.63
CA ASP A 281 9.36 3.22 10.31
C ASP A 281 10.21 2.04 10.81
N ILE A 282 11.23 2.29 11.63
CA ILE A 282 12.16 1.24 12.10
C ILE A 282 12.18 1.18 13.63
N VAL A 283 11.68 0.07 14.17
CA VAL A 283 11.62 -0.19 15.61
C VAL A 283 12.51 -1.38 15.95
N GLU A 284 13.39 -1.19 16.94
CA GLU A 284 14.23 -2.24 17.49
C GLU A 284 13.76 -2.59 18.92
N VAL A 285 13.54 -3.88 19.15
CA VAL A 285 13.13 -4.45 20.43
C VAL A 285 14.24 -5.36 20.94
N VAL A 286 14.68 -5.14 22.17
CA VAL A 286 15.75 -5.94 22.80
C VAL A 286 15.29 -6.42 24.17
N ALA A 287 15.40 -7.72 24.43
CA ALA A 287 15.11 -8.27 25.75
C ALA A 287 16.10 -9.39 26.13
N PRO A 288 16.45 -9.54 27.43
CA PRO A 288 17.02 -10.77 27.94
C PRO A 288 16.12 -11.96 27.58
N ARG A 289 16.73 -13.05 27.12
CA ARG A 289 15.98 -14.25 26.76
C ARG A 289 16.86 -15.48 26.88
N SER A 290 16.26 -16.59 27.31
CA SER A 290 16.90 -17.90 27.30
C SER A 290 16.38 -18.75 26.14
N MET A 291 17.26 -19.55 25.55
CA MET A 291 16.95 -20.45 24.44
C MET A 291 17.36 -21.87 24.80
N THR A 292 16.41 -22.80 24.77
CA THR A 292 16.66 -24.23 24.99
C THR A 292 17.05 -24.89 23.68
N ARG A 293 18.19 -25.59 23.65
CA ARG A 293 18.59 -26.48 22.55
C ARG A 293 17.98 -27.86 22.79
N LEU A 294 17.09 -28.28 21.91
CA LEU A 294 16.27 -29.48 22.12
C LEU A 294 17.08 -30.78 22.00
N ASP A 295 18.12 -30.79 21.16
CA ASP A 295 18.97 -31.95 20.92
C ASP A 295 20.08 -32.10 21.98
N ALA A 296 20.70 -30.99 22.38
CA ALA A 296 21.68 -30.93 23.48
C ALA A 296 21.03 -31.02 24.86
N LYS A 297 19.72 -30.74 24.95
CA LYS A 297 18.92 -30.72 26.19
C LYS A 297 19.49 -29.77 27.25
N ASP A 298 19.95 -28.61 26.80
CA ASP A 298 20.42 -27.55 27.65
C ASP A 298 19.82 -26.20 27.25
N THR A 299 19.96 -25.20 28.12
CA THR A 299 19.42 -23.86 27.95
C THR A 299 20.54 -22.85 28.06
N ILE A 300 20.62 -21.96 27.08
CA ILE A 300 21.60 -20.88 27.01
C ILE A 300 20.93 -19.53 27.24
N GLY A 301 21.53 -18.71 28.09
CA GLY A 301 21.10 -17.33 28.33
C GLY A 301 21.69 -16.37 27.29
N GLY A 302 20.97 -15.28 27.00
CA GLY A 302 21.42 -14.28 26.06
C GLY A 302 20.45 -13.10 25.93
N ARG A 303 20.57 -12.36 24.83
CA ARG A 303 19.64 -11.29 24.47
C ARG A 303 19.08 -11.53 23.08
N LEU A 304 17.77 -11.34 22.95
CA LEU A 304 17.06 -11.38 21.69
C LEU A 304 16.83 -9.96 21.19
N HIS A 305 17.36 -9.66 20.02
CA HIS A 305 17.18 -8.43 19.27
C HIS A 305 16.21 -8.69 18.12
N VAL A 306 15.20 -7.85 17.99
CA VAL A 306 14.16 -7.96 16.97
C VAL A 306 13.97 -6.60 16.36
N ARG A 307 14.18 -6.49 15.06
CA ARG A 307 13.99 -5.26 14.31
C ARG A 307 12.85 -5.43 13.33
N PHE A 308 11.86 -4.56 13.47
CA PHE A 308 10.74 -4.41 12.55
C PHE A 308 11.00 -3.19 11.68
N ASN A 309 11.01 -3.38 10.36
CA ASN A 309 10.90 -2.29 9.41
C ASN A 309 9.50 -2.34 8.82
N PHE A 310 8.75 -1.26 9.00
CA PHE A 310 7.40 -1.14 8.48
C PHE A 310 7.40 -0.53 7.08
N SER A 311 6.44 -0.94 6.25
CA SER A 311 6.11 -0.28 5.00
C SER A 311 5.18 0.90 5.27
N PRO A 312 5.00 1.82 4.30
CA PRO A 312 3.99 2.88 4.40
C PRO A 312 2.55 2.38 4.56
N SER A 313 2.29 1.07 4.45
CA SER A 313 0.98 0.46 4.70
C SER A 313 0.87 -0.18 6.09
N GLY A 314 1.82 0.08 6.99
CA GLY A 314 1.87 -0.50 8.34
C GLY A 314 2.23 -1.99 8.40
N ARG A 315 2.62 -2.63 7.28
CA ARG A 315 3.03 -4.04 7.24
C ARG A 315 4.55 -4.17 7.43
N ILE A 316 5.01 -5.30 7.95
CA ILE A 316 6.45 -5.56 8.09
C ILE A 316 7.04 -5.91 6.72
N SER A 317 7.89 -5.03 6.20
CA SER A 317 8.64 -5.21 4.94
C SER A 317 9.97 -5.95 5.18
N ARG A 318 10.57 -5.76 6.35
CA ARG A 318 11.77 -6.50 6.79
C ARG A 318 11.69 -6.84 8.27
N LEU A 319 11.94 -8.11 8.60
CA LEU A 319 12.05 -8.60 9.97
C LEU A 319 13.46 -9.11 10.19
N SER A 320 14.19 -8.55 11.15
CA SER A 320 15.50 -9.09 11.56
C SER A 320 15.44 -9.60 12.99
N VAL A 321 15.79 -10.86 13.20
CA VAL A 321 15.88 -11.47 14.53
C VAL A 321 17.30 -11.93 14.75
N TYR A 322 17.91 -11.43 15.82
CA TYR A 322 19.26 -11.76 16.23
C TYR A 322 19.28 -12.22 17.69
N PHE A 323 19.85 -13.37 17.98
CA PHE A 323 20.10 -13.83 19.35
C PHE A 323 21.59 -13.80 19.64
N ARG A 324 21.98 -13.13 20.72
CA ARG A 324 23.35 -13.07 21.19
C ARG A 324 23.47 -13.84 22.50
N GLN A 325 24.19 -14.97 22.47
CA GLN A 325 24.47 -15.73 23.69
C GLN A 325 25.36 -14.93 24.64
N ASP A 326 25.04 -14.96 25.93
CA ASP A 326 25.95 -14.52 26.98
C ASP A 326 26.95 -15.65 27.30
N ARG A 327 28.21 -15.44 26.92
CA ARG A 327 29.26 -16.45 27.12
C ARG A 327 29.74 -16.53 28.57
N SER A 328 29.37 -15.57 29.42
CA SER A 328 29.69 -15.59 30.84
C SER A 328 28.80 -16.58 31.62
N VAL A 329 27.63 -16.94 31.08
CA VAL A 329 26.68 -17.86 31.71
C VAL A 329 26.81 -19.25 31.11
N ALA A 330 27.13 -20.24 31.95
CA ALA A 330 27.21 -21.63 31.53
C ALA A 330 25.82 -22.17 31.12
N ALA A 331 25.78 -23.06 30.14
CA ALA A 331 24.54 -23.72 29.75
C ALA A 331 23.98 -24.55 30.91
N ALA A 332 22.69 -24.37 31.20
CA ALA A 332 22.00 -25.11 32.26
C ALA A 332 21.28 -26.34 31.67
N PRO A 333 21.19 -27.47 32.39
CA PRO A 333 20.41 -28.61 31.92
C PRO A 333 18.94 -28.21 31.74
N ALA A 334 18.34 -28.58 30.61
CA ALA A 334 16.94 -28.28 30.35
C ALA A 334 16.02 -29.14 31.23
N SER A 335 14.97 -28.55 31.80
CA SER A 335 13.90 -29.29 32.46
C SER A 335 13.26 -30.28 31.48
N ARG A 336 12.84 -31.46 31.97
CA ARG A 336 12.38 -32.65 31.20
C ARG A 336 11.59 -32.27 29.93
N SER A 337 12.27 -32.25 28.79
CA SER A 337 11.65 -32.03 27.48
C SER A 337 10.84 -33.27 27.06
N ARG A 338 9.64 -33.05 26.52
CA ARG A 338 8.82 -34.12 25.93
C ARG A 338 9.58 -34.72 24.75
N THR A 339 9.57 -36.05 24.63
CA THR A 339 10.13 -36.74 23.47
C THR A 339 9.36 -36.31 22.21
N ARG A 340 9.93 -35.41 21.41
CA ARG A 340 9.37 -35.00 20.12
C ARG A 340 10.05 -35.75 18.98
N ILE A 341 9.26 -36.10 17.98
CA ILE A 341 9.79 -36.58 16.70
C ILE A 341 10.35 -35.35 15.97
N LEU A 342 11.67 -35.34 15.76
CA LEU A 342 12.35 -34.28 15.03
C LEU A 342 12.35 -34.59 13.53
N TYR A 343 11.82 -33.67 12.71
CA TYR A 343 11.74 -33.80 11.26
C TYR A 343 12.93 -33.13 10.58
N LYS A 344 14.10 -33.75 10.65
CA LYS A 344 15.37 -33.15 10.19
C LYS A 344 15.31 -32.71 8.73
N LEU A 345 15.80 -31.50 8.41
CA LEU A 345 15.87 -30.99 7.04
C LEU A 345 16.60 -31.94 6.07
N GLU A 346 17.62 -32.64 6.55
CA GLU A 346 18.41 -33.63 5.79
C GLU A 346 17.57 -34.81 5.25
N SER A 347 16.40 -35.10 5.84
CA SER A 347 15.51 -36.15 5.32
C SER A 347 14.68 -35.72 4.09
N HIS A 348 14.78 -34.45 3.70
CA HIS A 348 14.05 -33.88 2.57
C HIS A 348 15.02 -33.37 1.50
N PRO A 349 14.62 -33.36 0.21
CA PRO A 349 15.47 -32.79 -0.82
C PRO A 349 15.65 -31.28 -0.63
N GLN A 350 16.84 -30.79 -0.98
CA GLN A 350 17.29 -29.41 -0.68
C GLN A 350 16.33 -28.32 -1.21
N ASN A 351 15.55 -28.62 -2.24
CA ASN A 351 14.58 -27.70 -2.83
C ASN A 351 13.48 -27.27 -1.84
N PHE A 352 13.12 -28.10 -0.86
CA PHE A 352 12.19 -27.68 0.20
C PHE A 352 12.72 -26.51 1.02
N HIS A 353 14.05 -26.43 1.20
CA HIS A 353 14.67 -25.33 1.92
C HIS A 353 15.05 -24.15 1.02
N LEU A 354 15.77 -24.43 -0.08
CA LEU A 354 16.31 -23.41 -0.99
C LEU A 354 15.22 -22.54 -1.63
N CYS A 355 13.99 -23.05 -1.73
CA CYS A 355 12.88 -22.28 -2.25
C CYS A 355 12.54 -21.06 -1.38
N PHE A 356 12.79 -21.10 -0.08
CA PHE A 356 12.55 -19.98 0.82
C PHE A 356 13.79 -19.08 0.99
N LYS A 357 14.96 -19.55 0.53
CA LYS A 357 16.23 -18.81 0.47
C LYS A 357 16.42 -18.00 -0.82
N THR A 358 15.50 -18.13 -1.76
CA THR A 358 15.53 -17.40 -3.03
C THR A 358 14.42 -16.37 -3.03
N LYS A 359 14.75 -15.10 -3.36
CA LYS A 359 13.77 -14.00 -3.49
C LYS A 359 12.57 -14.51 -4.30
N ARG A 360 11.36 -14.17 -3.84
CA ARG A 360 10.11 -14.54 -4.52
C ARG A 360 10.22 -14.03 -5.95
N SER A 361 10.24 -14.92 -6.94
CA SER A 361 10.14 -14.53 -8.36
C SER A 361 8.70 -14.70 -8.86
N LEU A 362 7.73 -14.34 -8.00
CA LEU A 362 6.40 -13.94 -8.41
C LEU A 362 6.21 -12.43 -8.20
N LEU A 363 7.33 -11.68 -8.14
CA LEU A 363 7.31 -10.23 -8.27
C LEU A 363 6.54 -9.88 -9.54
N LEU A 364 5.59 -8.96 -9.37
CA LEU A 364 4.86 -8.36 -10.47
C LEU A 364 5.87 -7.96 -11.56
N SER A 365 5.67 -8.48 -12.75
CA SER A 365 6.55 -8.31 -13.89
C SER A 365 5.77 -7.74 -15.05
N PHE A 366 6.46 -7.22 -16.05
CA PHE A 366 5.80 -6.70 -17.25
C PHE A 366 4.96 -7.77 -17.98
N ARG A 367 5.25 -9.06 -17.77
CA ARG A 367 4.47 -10.19 -18.32
C ARG A 367 3.07 -10.35 -17.70
N ASP A 368 2.85 -9.78 -16.52
CA ASP A 368 1.54 -9.75 -15.85
C ASP A 368 0.57 -8.75 -16.49
N PHE A 369 1.09 -7.97 -17.43
CA PHE A 369 0.38 -6.93 -18.11
C PHE A 369 0.24 -7.24 -19.60
N GLU A 370 -0.89 -6.84 -20.15
CA GLU A 370 -1.07 -6.66 -21.57
C GLU A 370 -0.86 -5.18 -21.88
N ILE A 371 0.05 -4.88 -22.80
CA ILE A 371 0.33 -3.50 -23.18
C ILE A 371 -0.70 -3.10 -24.22
N LEU A 372 -1.52 -2.11 -23.88
CA LEU A 372 -2.55 -1.61 -24.78
C LEU A 372 -1.98 -0.55 -25.73
N GLY A 373 -1.02 0.25 -25.27
CA GLY A 373 -0.41 1.30 -26.09
C GLY A 373 0.49 2.26 -25.31
N VAL A 374 1.08 3.22 -26.03
CA VAL A 374 1.90 4.28 -25.43
C VAL A 374 1.00 5.46 -25.07
N LEU A 375 1.17 6.03 -23.88
CA LEU A 375 0.49 7.24 -23.43
C LEU A 375 1.35 8.50 -23.60
N GLY A 376 2.67 8.36 -23.45
CA GLY A 376 3.61 9.47 -23.63
C GLY A 376 5.07 9.03 -23.61
N GLN A 377 5.96 9.86 -24.14
CA GLN A 377 7.40 9.65 -24.13
C GLN A 377 8.12 10.99 -23.88
N GLY A 378 9.07 11.02 -22.95
CA GLY A 378 9.83 12.22 -22.61
C GLY A 378 11.17 11.92 -21.95
N GLY A 379 11.85 12.97 -21.44
CA GLY A 379 13.16 12.84 -20.80
C GLY A 379 13.17 11.95 -19.54
N PHE A 380 12.01 11.77 -18.90
CA PHE A 380 11.84 10.95 -17.71
C PHE A 380 11.43 9.49 -18.00
N GLY A 381 11.39 9.09 -19.28
CA GLY A 381 11.04 7.73 -19.69
C GLY A 381 9.80 7.65 -20.59
N THR A 382 9.31 6.44 -20.78
CA THR A 382 8.13 6.14 -21.60
C THR A 382 6.98 5.68 -20.71
N VAL A 383 5.79 6.27 -20.88
CA VAL A 383 4.58 5.88 -20.15
C VAL A 383 3.71 5.03 -21.08
N VAL A 384 3.34 3.83 -20.61
CA VAL A 384 2.49 2.90 -21.35
C VAL A 384 1.20 2.61 -20.60
N LEU A 385 0.10 2.50 -21.35
CA LEU A 385 -1.16 1.98 -20.85
C LEU A 385 -1.09 0.46 -20.86
N VAL A 386 -1.42 -0.14 -19.73
CA VAL A 386 -1.47 -1.59 -19.60
C VAL A 386 -2.74 -2.05 -18.91
N GLN A 387 -3.15 -3.28 -19.22
CA GLN A 387 -4.20 -4.00 -18.51
C GLN A 387 -3.58 -5.16 -17.74
N ARG A 388 -3.89 -5.27 -16.45
CA ARG A 388 -3.44 -6.40 -15.64
C ARG A 388 -4.26 -7.63 -16.00
N LYS A 389 -3.58 -8.71 -16.43
CA LYS A 389 -4.22 -9.94 -16.92
C LYS A 389 -5.07 -10.68 -15.89
N SER A 390 -4.90 -10.40 -14.60
CA SER A 390 -5.59 -11.13 -13.53
C SER A 390 -6.94 -10.54 -13.12
N HIS A 391 -7.16 -9.23 -13.31
CA HIS A 391 -8.35 -8.54 -12.78
C HIS A 391 -8.90 -7.44 -13.71
N ASP A 392 -8.48 -7.39 -14.98
CA ASP A 392 -8.94 -6.41 -15.97
C ASP A 392 -8.82 -4.93 -15.53
N GLU A 393 -7.88 -4.63 -14.64
CA GLU A 393 -7.62 -3.27 -14.14
C GLU A 393 -6.56 -2.57 -15.00
N LEU A 394 -6.80 -1.30 -15.33
CA LEU A 394 -5.91 -0.48 -16.15
C LEU A 394 -4.91 0.31 -15.31
N PHE A 395 -3.67 0.37 -15.79
CA PHE A 395 -2.59 1.12 -15.14
C PHE A 395 -1.78 1.92 -16.17
N ALA A 396 -1.22 3.04 -15.72
CA ALA A 396 -0.18 3.74 -16.45
C ALA A 396 1.18 3.32 -15.87
N ILE A 397 2.00 2.62 -16.66
CA ILE A 397 3.35 2.23 -16.24
C ILE A 397 4.37 3.19 -16.86
N LYS A 398 5.08 3.93 -16.02
CA LYS A 398 6.27 4.71 -16.40
C LYS A 398 7.49 3.79 -16.41
N VAL A 399 8.13 3.67 -17.57
CA VAL A 399 9.30 2.85 -17.82
C VAL A 399 10.52 3.75 -17.95
N VAL A 400 11.51 3.54 -17.08
CA VAL A 400 12.70 4.38 -16.96
C VAL A 400 13.97 3.53 -17.14
N ASP A 401 14.92 4.00 -17.95
CA ASP A 401 16.21 3.34 -18.12
C ASP A 401 17.11 3.58 -16.90
N LYS A 402 17.74 2.53 -16.36
CA LYS A 402 18.60 2.62 -15.17
C LYS A 402 19.86 3.46 -15.39
N VAL A 403 20.40 3.49 -16.61
CA VAL A 403 21.61 4.24 -16.95
C VAL A 403 21.34 5.74 -16.93
N ASN A 404 20.17 6.15 -17.43
CA ASN A 404 19.89 7.57 -17.68
C ASN A 404 18.92 8.22 -16.68
N GLY A 405 18.08 7.45 -15.99
CA GLY A 405 16.96 8.00 -15.21
C GLY A 405 16.76 7.41 -13.82
N SER A 406 17.70 6.59 -13.33
CA SER A 406 17.55 5.88 -12.05
C SER A 406 17.35 6.80 -10.84
N ALA A 407 18.11 7.89 -10.74
CA ALA A 407 17.99 8.86 -9.64
C ALA A 407 16.60 9.53 -9.61
N SER A 408 16.08 9.92 -10.77
CA SER A 408 14.75 10.52 -10.91
C SER A 408 13.65 9.53 -10.51
N ALA A 409 13.73 8.29 -11.01
CA ALA A 409 12.75 7.26 -10.71
C ALA A 409 12.75 6.84 -9.23
N LEU A 410 13.92 6.74 -8.59
CA LEU A 410 14.03 6.45 -7.15
C LEU A 410 13.41 7.57 -6.30
N LYS A 411 13.65 8.83 -6.68
CA LYS A 411 13.10 10.00 -6.00
C LYS A 411 11.58 10.06 -6.15
N GLU A 412 11.08 9.90 -7.37
CA GLU A 412 9.65 9.87 -7.68
C GLU A 412 8.95 8.73 -6.93
N ARG A 413 9.54 7.53 -6.91
CA ARG A 413 9.07 6.40 -6.11
C ARG A 413 8.95 6.75 -4.63
N ARG A 414 10.01 7.34 -4.05
CA ARG A 414 10.04 7.71 -2.63
C ARG A 414 8.93 8.70 -2.30
N ILE A 415 8.81 9.77 -3.09
CA ILE A 415 7.76 10.79 -2.92
C ILE A 415 6.37 10.14 -3.03
N LEU A 416 6.08 9.44 -4.12
CA LEU A 416 4.75 8.86 -4.34
C LEU A 416 4.40 7.74 -3.33
N SER A 417 5.39 7.07 -2.75
CA SER A 417 5.15 6.03 -1.74
C SER A 417 4.57 6.57 -0.44
N THR A 418 4.88 7.82 -0.09
CA THR A 418 4.44 8.48 1.15
C THR A 418 3.18 9.32 0.99
N LEU A 419 2.77 9.62 -0.25
CA LEU A 419 1.64 10.52 -0.51
C LEU A 419 0.32 9.77 -0.64
N ARG A 420 -0.69 10.23 0.09
CA ARG A 420 -2.08 9.79 -0.02
C ARG A 420 -2.96 11.02 -0.06
N HIS A 421 -3.55 11.31 -1.22
CA HIS A 421 -4.45 12.46 -1.36
C HIS A 421 -5.39 12.25 -2.56
N PRO A 422 -6.68 12.63 -2.46
CA PRO A 422 -7.69 12.40 -3.51
C PRO A 422 -7.40 13.13 -4.82
N PHE A 423 -6.54 14.16 -4.81
CA PHE A 423 -6.18 14.92 -6.02
C PHE A 423 -4.75 14.68 -6.50
N LEU A 424 -4.05 13.69 -5.93
CA LEU A 424 -2.72 13.27 -6.38
C LEU A 424 -2.77 11.89 -7.05
N ALA A 425 -1.82 11.65 -7.95
CA ALA A 425 -1.64 10.35 -8.56
C ALA A 425 -1.16 9.31 -7.53
N ARG A 426 -1.74 8.11 -7.58
CA ARG A 426 -1.35 7.02 -6.68
C ARG A 426 -0.39 6.07 -7.37
N LEU A 427 0.77 5.86 -6.75
CA LEU A 427 1.66 4.77 -7.13
C LEU A 427 1.12 3.46 -6.54
N ARG A 428 0.86 2.47 -7.39
CA ARG A 428 0.26 1.18 -7.04
C ARG A 428 1.30 0.08 -6.90
N PHE A 429 2.31 0.09 -7.75
CA PHE A 429 3.40 -0.87 -7.68
C PHE A 429 4.65 -0.30 -8.32
N ALA A 430 5.78 -0.87 -7.96
CA ALA A 430 7.03 -0.63 -8.64
C ALA A 430 7.77 -1.95 -8.80
N PHE A 431 8.44 -2.14 -9.94
CA PHE A 431 9.30 -3.30 -10.15
C PHE A 431 10.46 -2.92 -11.07
N GLN A 432 11.41 -3.82 -11.23
CA GLN A 432 12.60 -3.55 -12.02
C GLN A 432 13.05 -4.77 -12.81
N THR A 433 13.74 -4.52 -13.91
CA THR A 433 14.53 -5.53 -14.64
C THR A 433 16.01 -5.22 -14.47
N GLN A 434 16.88 -5.93 -15.19
CA GLN A 434 18.32 -5.64 -15.19
C GLN A 434 18.63 -4.23 -15.74
N SER A 435 17.83 -3.76 -16.71
CA SER A 435 18.03 -2.53 -17.47
C SER A 435 17.07 -1.40 -17.10
N LYS A 436 15.88 -1.71 -16.56
CA LYS A 436 14.78 -0.73 -16.43
C LYS A 436 14.14 -0.72 -15.05
N LEU A 437 13.50 0.40 -14.74
CA LEU A 437 12.66 0.64 -13.58
C LEU A 437 11.23 0.90 -14.07
N PHE A 438 10.25 0.35 -13.36
CA PHE A 438 8.83 0.44 -13.70
C PHE A 438 8.06 1.01 -12.51
N LEU A 439 7.33 2.10 -12.73
CA LEU A 439 6.43 2.71 -11.76
C LEU A 439 5.01 2.57 -12.30
N GLY A 440 4.17 1.78 -11.65
CA GLY A 440 2.77 1.59 -12.02
C GLY A 440 1.86 2.47 -11.22
N LEU A 441 1.18 3.39 -11.90
CA LEU A 441 0.21 4.32 -11.32
C LEU A 441 -1.21 3.97 -11.80
N ASP A 442 -2.21 4.49 -11.09
CA ASP A 442 -3.59 4.47 -11.59
C ASP A 442 -3.68 5.16 -12.96
N PHE A 443 -4.49 4.58 -13.86
CA PHE A 443 -4.81 5.20 -15.14
C PHE A 443 -6.04 6.09 -15.01
N TYR A 444 -5.91 7.35 -15.43
CA TYR A 444 -6.99 8.33 -15.39
C TYR A 444 -7.58 8.53 -16.79
N THR A 445 -8.80 8.03 -16.97
CA THR A 445 -9.45 7.93 -18.28
C THR A 445 -9.86 9.29 -18.85
N GLY A 446 -10.02 10.32 -18.03
CA GLY A 446 -10.45 11.65 -18.47
C GLY A 446 -9.41 12.45 -19.24
N GLY A 447 -8.18 11.97 -19.36
CA GLY A 447 -7.09 12.66 -20.07
C GLY A 447 -6.56 13.88 -19.34
N ASN A 448 -5.56 14.55 -19.94
CA ASN A 448 -4.95 15.74 -19.33
C ASN A 448 -5.74 17.03 -19.61
N LEU A 449 -5.59 18.03 -18.75
CA LEU A 449 -6.26 19.32 -18.92
C LEU A 449 -5.76 20.09 -20.14
N TYR A 450 -4.53 19.85 -20.61
CA TYR A 450 -4.04 20.41 -21.87
C TYR A 450 -5.00 20.09 -23.02
N TYR A 451 -5.41 18.81 -23.16
CA TYR A 451 -6.39 18.40 -24.16
C TYR A 451 -7.73 19.14 -23.98
N HIS A 452 -8.23 19.29 -22.75
CA HIS A 452 -9.51 19.98 -22.50
C HIS A 452 -9.46 21.49 -22.77
N MET A 453 -8.27 22.08 -22.71
CA MET A 453 -8.02 23.49 -22.99
C MET A 453 -7.65 23.73 -24.46
N HIS A 454 -6.95 22.82 -25.12
CA HIS A 454 -6.38 23.08 -26.45
C HIS A 454 -6.92 22.17 -27.56
N ALA A 455 -7.84 21.24 -27.27
CA ALA A 455 -8.49 20.44 -28.31
C ALA A 455 -9.93 20.88 -28.54
N THR A 456 -10.32 20.94 -29.82
CA THR A 456 -11.73 21.01 -30.23
C THR A 456 -12.12 19.70 -30.89
N THR A 457 -13.16 19.06 -30.36
CA THR A 457 -13.78 17.88 -30.98
C THR A 457 -14.72 18.34 -32.09
N MET A 458 -14.38 17.99 -33.33
CA MET A 458 -15.19 18.22 -34.52
C MET A 458 -16.45 17.33 -34.50
N SER A 459 -17.42 17.65 -35.35
CA SER A 459 -18.70 16.92 -35.45
C SER A 459 -18.56 15.45 -35.85
N ASP A 460 -17.43 15.05 -36.43
CA ASP A 460 -17.09 13.67 -36.80
C ASP A 460 -16.36 12.90 -35.69
N GLY A 461 -16.19 13.52 -34.51
CA GLY A 461 -15.46 12.95 -33.38
C GLY A 461 -13.94 13.11 -33.45
N THR A 462 -13.40 13.79 -34.47
CA THR A 462 -11.96 14.07 -34.55
C THR A 462 -11.58 15.24 -33.66
N CYS A 463 -10.48 15.10 -32.93
CA CYS A 463 -9.97 16.15 -32.05
C CYS A 463 -8.82 16.88 -32.74
N VAL A 464 -8.95 18.19 -32.90
CA VAL A 464 -7.97 19.05 -33.54
C VAL A 464 -7.42 20.03 -32.51
N GLU A 465 -6.10 20.10 -32.39
CA GLU A 465 -5.44 21.11 -31.56
C GLU A 465 -5.74 22.50 -32.11
N THR A 466 -6.23 23.39 -31.25
CA THR A 466 -6.54 24.77 -31.61
C THR A 466 -5.33 25.67 -31.38
N THR A 467 -5.11 26.59 -32.32
CA THR A 467 -4.00 27.55 -32.28
C THR A 467 -4.14 28.61 -31.19
N GLY A 468 -5.28 28.66 -30.50
CA GLY A 468 -5.50 29.40 -29.26
C GLY A 468 -6.24 28.52 -28.26
N GLY A 469 -5.84 28.55 -26.99
CA GLY A 469 -6.51 27.78 -25.94
C GLY A 469 -7.95 28.23 -25.71
N LYS A 470 -8.81 27.26 -25.47
CA LYS A 470 -10.17 27.41 -25.00
C LYS A 470 -10.15 27.80 -23.52
N ARG A 471 -10.93 28.82 -23.20
CA ARG A 471 -11.17 29.25 -21.82
C ARG A 471 -12.16 28.32 -21.15
N PHE A 472 -11.93 28.07 -19.88
CA PHE A 472 -12.95 27.52 -19.01
C PHE A 472 -13.88 28.62 -18.55
N ASP A 473 -15.14 28.25 -18.30
CA ASP A 473 -16.01 29.11 -17.53
C ASP A 473 -15.44 29.29 -16.12
N VAL A 474 -15.81 30.41 -15.48
CA VAL A 474 -15.26 30.78 -14.17
C VAL A 474 -15.58 29.73 -13.11
N GLY A 475 -16.75 29.07 -13.20
CA GLY A 475 -17.14 27.99 -12.30
C GLY A 475 -16.19 26.79 -12.38
N ARG A 476 -15.90 26.33 -13.59
CA ARG A 476 -14.96 25.25 -13.86
C ARG A 476 -13.52 25.60 -13.47
N ALA A 477 -13.06 26.80 -13.81
CA ALA A 477 -11.74 27.28 -13.41
C ALA A 477 -11.59 27.35 -11.88
N ARG A 478 -12.60 27.87 -11.17
CA ARG A 478 -12.65 27.94 -9.70
C ARG A 478 -12.58 26.55 -9.08
N PHE A 479 -13.36 25.60 -9.59
CA PHE A 479 -13.40 24.24 -9.06
C PHE A 479 -12.03 23.56 -9.15
N TYR A 480 -11.42 23.50 -10.35
CA TYR A 480 -10.11 22.86 -10.52
C TYR A 480 -8.97 23.61 -9.82
N ALA A 481 -9.04 24.94 -9.74
CA ALA A 481 -8.07 25.71 -8.96
C ALA A 481 -8.16 25.39 -7.46
N ALA A 482 -9.37 25.17 -6.92
CA ALA A 482 -9.56 24.78 -5.53
C ALA A 482 -9.03 23.36 -5.23
N GLU A 483 -9.31 22.38 -6.10
CA GLU A 483 -8.78 21.02 -5.94
C GLU A 483 -7.23 21.01 -5.99
N LEU A 484 -6.66 21.80 -6.90
CA LEU A 484 -5.21 21.90 -7.04
C LEU A 484 -4.58 22.62 -5.83
N ALA A 485 -5.26 23.61 -5.26
CA ALA A 485 -4.81 24.28 -4.04
C ALA A 485 -4.76 23.30 -2.85
N LEU A 486 -5.75 22.41 -2.70
CA LEU A 486 -5.73 21.35 -1.69
C LEU A 486 -4.55 20.38 -1.91
N ALA A 487 -4.33 19.97 -3.16
CA ALA A 487 -3.21 19.10 -3.52
C ALA A 487 -1.85 19.73 -3.15
N PHE A 488 -1.65 21.02 -3.44
CA PHE A 488 -0.42 21.74 -3.09
C PHE A 488 -0.25 21.94 -1.60
N ALA A 489 -1.32 22.32 -0.89
CA ALA A 489 -1.29 22.43 0.57
C ALA A 489 -0.81 21.13 1.21
N TYR A 490 -1.37 19.98 0.78
CA TYR A 490 -0.96 18.66 1.26
C TYR A 490 0.52 18.33 0.94
N LEU A 491 0.99 18.65 -0.27
CA LEU A 491 2.41 18.46 -0.60
C LEU A 491 3.33 19.31 0.29
N HIS A 492 2.95 20.57 0.52
CA HIS A 492 3.72 21.51 1.33
C HIS A 492 3.79 21.09 2.80
N THR A 493 2.70 20.56 3.39
CA THR A 493 2.72 20.00 4.75
C THR A 493 3.63 18.76 4.88
N HIS A 494 3.80 18.01 3.79
CA HIS A 494 4.74 16.87 3.71
C HIS A 494 6.16 17.30 3.33
N GLY A 495 6.42 18.60 3.29
CA GLY A 495 7.72 19.17 2.99
C GLY A 495 8.11 19.05 1.51
N ILE A 496 7.17 18.86 0.59
CA ILE A 496 7.43 18.62 -0.84
C ILE A 496 7.04 19.82 -1.68
N ILE A 497 7.97 20.30 -2.52
CA ILE A 497 7.69 21.30 -3.56
C ILE A 497 7.53 20.60 -4.93
N TYR A 498 6.47 20.94 -5.67
CA TYR A 498 6.08 20.22 -6.89
C TYR A 498 6.89 20.63 -8.13
N ARG A 499 6.97 21.94 -8.42
CA ARG A 499 7.83 22.59 -9.44
C ARG A 499 7.55 22.35 -10.93
N ASP A 500 6.64 21.46 -11.34
CA ASP A 500 6.32 21.24 -12.76
C ASP A 500 4.83 21.39 -13.09
N LEU A 501 4.18 22.43 -12.55
CA LEU A 501 2.78 22.64 -12.87
C LEU A 501 2.62 23.05 -14.35
N LYS A 502 1.81 22.28 -15.05
CA LYS A 502 1.33 22.54 -16.41
C LYS A 502 0.06 21.72 -16.67
N PRO A 503 -0.76 22.07 -17.68
CA PRO A 503 -2.00 21.37 -17.96
C PRO A 503 -1.79 19.90 -18.36
N ASP A 504 -0.62 19.55 -18.91
CA ASP A 504 -0.23 18.18 -19.25
C ASP A 504 -0.12 17.25 -18.04
N ASN A 505 0.26 17.81 -16.88
CA ASN A 505 0.48 17.06 -15.64
C ASN A 505 -0.77 17.01 -14.74
N ILE A 506 -1.90 17.55 -15.19
CA ILE A 506 -3.17 17.50 -14.47
C ILE A 506 -4.12 16.61 -15.26
N MET A 507 -4.34 15.39 -14.77
CA MET A 507 -5.27 14.44 -15.37
C MET A 507 -6.67 14.61 -14.78
N LEU A 508 -7.70 14.22 -15.51
CA LEU A 508 -9.06 14.05 -14.98
C LEU A 508 -9.35 12.57 -14.75
N ASP A 509 -9.89 12.24 -13.58
CA ASP A 509 -10.47 10.92 -13.35
C ASP A 509 -11.84 10.76 -14.03
N GLN A 510 -12.41 9.55 -13.95
CA GLN A 510 -13.69 9.22 -14.58
C GLN A 510 -14.89 10.02 -14.04
N GLU A 511 -14.75 10.56 -12.82
CA GLU A 511 -15.78 11.37 -12.16
C GLU A 511 -15.60 12.86 -12.47
N GLY A 512 -14.47 13.26 -13.06
CA GLY A 512 -14.19 14.63 -13.46
C GLY A 512 -13.38 15.44 -12.44
N HIS A 513 -12.81 14.78 -11.44
CA HIS A 513 -11.88 15.40 -10.47
C HIS A 513 -10.44 15.37 -10.98
N ILE A 514 -9.62 16.34 -10.56
CA ILE A 514 -8.22 16.38 -10.98
C ILE A 514 -7.36 15.33 -10.28
N ARG A 515 -6.28 14.93 -10.95
CA ARG A 515 -5.19 14.11 -10.44
C ARG A 515 -3.87 14.69 -10.92
N LEU A 516 -3.09 15.21 -9.99
CA LEU A 516 -1.74 15.70 -10.28
C LEU A 516 -0.79 14.51 -10.48
N VAL A 517 -0.19 14.42 -11.66
CA VAL A 517 0.74 13.35 -12.07
C VAL A 517 2.17 13.89 -12.23
N ASP A 518 3.13 12.99 -12.50
CA ASP A 518 4.55 13.26 -12.80
C ASP A 518 5.30 14.06 -11.71
N PHE A 519 5.94 13.33 -10.79
CA PHE A 519 6.73 13.90 -9.69
C PHE A 519 8.23 13.83 -9.96
N GLY A 520 8.63 13.62 -11.21
CA GLY A 520 10.02 13.38 -11.60
C GLY A 520 10.99 14.48 -11.18
N ILE A 521 10.52 15.74 -11.12
CA ILE A 521 11.32 16.89 -10.69
C ILE A 521 10.86 17.53 -9.38
N SER A 522 9.90 16.95 -8.67
CA SER A 522 9.52 17.43 -7.33
C SER A 522 10.69 17.24 -6.35
N LYS A 523 10.75 18.03 -5.27
CA LYS A 523 11.85 17.96 -4.28
C LYS A 523 11.28 17.98 -2.86
N GLN A 524 11.86 17.16 -1.98
CA GLN A 524 11.57 17.21 -0.55
C GLN A 524 12.56 18.17 0.11
N LEU A 525 12.04 19.10 0.89
CA LEU A 525 12.76 20.24 1.46
C LEU A 525 13.23 19.97 2.91
N PHE A 526 12.60 19.06 3.67
CA PHE A 526 13.01 18.60 5.01
C PHE A 526 13.65 19.67 5.94
N GLN A 527 14.97 19.86 5.86
CA GLN A 527 15.77 20.77 6.70
C GLN A 527 16.13 22.11 6.01
N GLU A 528 15.99 22.20 4.69
CA GLU A 528 16.24 23.41 3.89
C GLU A 528 14.90 24.03 3.51
N GLU A 529 14.59 25.26 3.94
CA GLU A 529 13.36 25.96 3.52
C GLU A 529 13.35 26.37 2.03
N SER A 530 14.42 26.06 1.28
CA SER A 530 14.59 26.48 -0.10
C SER A 530 15.41 25.51 -0.94
N THR A 531 15.38 25.69 -2.27
CA THR A 531 16.20 24.97 -3.24
C THR A 531 16.75 25.92 -4.29
N GLY A 532 17.88 25.56 -4.92
CA GLY A 532 18.53 26.41 -5.93
C GLY A 532 18.80 25.80 -7.30
N THR A 533 18.02 24.80 -7.69
CA THR A 533 18.07 24.24 -9.05
C THR A 533 16.95 24.84 -9.90
N LEU A 534 17.28 25.40 -11.07
CA LEU A 534 16.27 25.82 -12.05
C LEU A 534 15.57 24.57 -12.62
N ALA A 535 14.26 24.51 -12.47
CA ALA A 535 13.42 23.39 -12.90
C ALA A 535 11.99 23.88 -13.14
N GLY A 536 11.25 23.17 -13.99
CA GLY A 536 9.86 23.47 -14.32
C GLY A 536 9.67 23.87 -15.78
N SER A 537 8.40 23.96 -16.18
CA SER A 537 8.01 24.33 -17.53
C SER A 537 8.09 25.85 -17.73
N PRO A 538 8.78 26.38 -18.77
CA PRO A 538 9.15 27.80 -18.86
C PRO A 538 8.03 28.82 -18.63
N ALA A 539 6.83 28.54 -19.10
CA ALA A 539 5.68 29.44 -18.98
C ALA A 539 5.12 29.56 -17.55
N TYR A 540 5.48 28.63 -16.66
CA TYR A 540 4.97 28.50 -15.29
C TYR A 540 6.02 28.81 -14.22
N ILE A 541 7.27 29.04 -14.62
CA ILE A 541 8.40 29.33 -13.72
C ILE A 541 8.15 30.65 -12.99
N ALA A 542 8.44 30.66 -11.69
CA ALA A 542 8.34 31.84 -10.84
C ALA A 542 9.55 32.78 -11.01
N PRO A 543 9.38 34.11 -10.84
CA PRO A 543 10.46 35.09 -11.03
C PRO A 543 11.70 34.80 -10.17
N GLU A 544 11.49 34.36 -8.92
CA GLU A 544 12.57 34.03 -7.98
C GLU A 544 13.44 32.84 -8.45
N GLN A 545 12.90 31.94 -9.27
CA GLN A 545 13.65 30.82 -9.84
C GLN A 545 14.62 31.27 -10.96
N LEU A 546 14.37 32.44 -11.57
CA LEU A 546 15.17 33.01 -12.66
C LEU A 546 16.29 33.95 -12.16
N SER A 547 16.43 34.12 -10.84
CA SER A 547 17.46 34.99 -10.25
C SER A 547 18.87 34.54 -10.61
N THR A 548 19.69 35.46 -11.12
CA THR A 548 21.05 35.19 -11.62
C THR A 548 22.12 35.07 -10.53
N GLN A 549 21.86 35.55 -9.31
CA GLN A 549 22.89 35.63 -8.26
C GLN A 549 22.90 34.45 -7.28
N ASN A 550 21.79 33.71 -7.18
CA ASN A 550 21.64 32.38 -6.55
C ASN A 550 20.13 32.13 -6.47
N PRO A 551 19.52 31.34 -7.37
CA PRO A 551 18.11 31.04 -7.26
C PRO A 551 17.91 30.30 -5.94
N THR A 552 17.14 30.87 -5.03
CA THR A 552 16.73 30.24 -3.77
C THR A 552 15.24 30.47 -3.65
N TYR A 553 14.47 29.39 -3.65
CA TYR A 553 13.02 29.45 -3.64
C TYR A 553 12.42 28.29 -2.84
N GLY A 554 11.27 28.55 -2.23
CA GLY A 554 10.50 27.58 -1.44
C GLY A 554 9.10 27.37 -2.03
N TYR A 555 8.16 26.98 -1.18
CA TYR A 555 6.77 26.64 -1.55
C TYR A 555 6.01 27.76 -2.28
N ALA A 556 6.39 29.02 -2.07
CA ALA A 556 5.81 30.18 -2.75
C ALA A 556 5.85 30.03 -4.28
N ALA A 557 6.88 29.40 -4.85
CA ALA A 557 7.02 29.21 -6.29
C ALA A 557 5.87 28.37 -6.88
N ASP A 558 5.38 27.35 -6.15
CA ASP A 558 4.22 26.56 -6.60
C ASP A 558 2.94 27.43 -6.64
N TRP A 559 2.77 28.38 -5.72
CA TRP A 559 1.62 29.31 -5.73
C TRP A 559 1.67 30.29 -6.91
N TRP A 560 2.86 30.69 -7.36
CA TRP A 560 2.99 31.45 -8.61
C TRP A 560 2.51 30.61 -9.80
N SER A 561 3.02 29.38 -9.93
CA SER A 561 2.60 28.50 -11.02
C SER A 561 1.09 28.22 -10.97
N TRP A 562 0.51 28.05 -9.78
CA TRP A 562 -0.93 27.91 -9.58
C TRP A 562 -1.70 29.14 -10.09
N GLY A 563 -1.22 30.36 -9.81
CA GLY A 563 -1.79 31.59 -10.33
C GLY A 563 -1.68 31.70 -11.85
N VAL A 564 -0.55 31.28 -12.43
CA VAL A 564 -0.35 31.25 -13.88
C VAL A 564 -1.33 30.27 -14.53
N PHE A 565 -1.56 29.11 -13.91
CA PHE A 565 -2.51 28.12 -14.39
C PHE A 565 -3.97 28.60 -14.29
N LEU A 566 -4.35 29.25 -13.18
CA LEU A 566 -5.67 29.90 -13.06
C LEU A 566 -5.87 30.98 -14.13
N TYR A 567 -4.84 31.80 -14.38
CA TYR A 567 -4.86 32.78 -15.46
C TYR A 567 -5.06 32.07 -16.81
N GLU A 568 -4.31 31.00 -17.09
CA GLU A 568 -4.44 30.27 -18.36
C GLU A 568 -5.85 29.66 -18.54
N MET A 569 -6.45 29.08 -17.50
CA MET A 569 -7.83 28.58 -17.58
C MET A 569 -8.83 29.70 -17.91
N LEU A 570 -8.65 30.89 -17.35
CA LEU A 570 -9.57 32.03 -17.52
C LEU A 570 -9.34 32.80 -18.83
N TYR A 571 -8.09 32.90 -19.30
CA TYR A 571 -7.71 33.71 -20.47
C TYR A 571 -7.43 32.88 -21.73
N GLY A 572 -7.17 31.57 -21.57
CA GLY A 572 -6.87 30.60 -22.62
C GLY A 572 -5.39 30.57 -23.03
N ASN A 573 -4.54 31.40 -22.43
CA ASN A 573 -3.10 31.43 -22.64
C ASN A 573 -2.41 31.93 -21.36
N THR A 574 -1.14 31.57 -21.17
CA THR A 574 -0.33 32.05 -20.05
C THR A 574 -0.04 33.57 -20.15
N PRO A 575 0.15 34.28 -19.03
CA PRO A 575 0.27 35.74 -19.00
C PRO A 575 1.53 36.27 -19.71
N PHE A 576 2.58 35.45 -19.80
CA PHE A 576 3.88 35.85 -20.37
C PHE A 576 4.23 35.09 -21.66
N ASN A 577 3.25 34.48 -22.32
CA ASN A 577 3.47 33.64 -23.50
C ASN A 577 4.35 34.33 -24.58
N ASP A 578 5.33 33.59 -25.09
CA ASP A 578 6.24 34.00 -26.16
C ASP A 578 6.88 32.76 -26.80
N ASN A 579 7.17 32.81 -28.09
CA ASN A 579 7.83 31.70 -28.78
C ASN A 579 9.33 31.62 -28.41
N ASN A 580 9.92 32.71 -27.92
CA ASN A 580 11.31 32.74 -27.45
C ASN A 580 11.37 32.66 -25.92
N VAL A 581 11.88 31.55 -25.39
CA VAL A 581 12.02 31.29 -23.94
C VAL A 581 12.80 32.40 -23.22
N SER A 582 13.84 32.97 -23.85
CA SER A 582 14.62 34.06 -23.22
C SER A 582 13.80 35.34 -23.09
N VAL A 583 12.94 35.63 -24.08
CA VAL A 583 12.00 36.77 -24.03
C VAL A 583 10.90 36.51 -23.00
N MET A 584 10.41 35.28 -22.92
CA MET A 584 9.44 34.86 -21.90
C MET A 584 10.00 35.04 -20.48
N TYR A 585 11.24 34.61 -20.22
CA TYR A 585 11.90 34.82 -18.93
C TYR A 585 12.03 36.30 -18.58
N ARG A 586 12.40 37.14 -19.54
CA ARG A 586 12.43 38.61 -19.34
C ARG A 586 11.05 39.18 -19.06
N LYS A 587 10.00 38.67 -19.71
CA LYS A 587 8.61 39.08 -19.45
C LYS A 587 8.18 38.69 -18.04
N ILE A 588 8.52 37.48 -17.59
CA ILE A 588 8.24 37.02 -16.21
C ILE A 588 8.88 37.97 -15.20
N THR A 589 10.15 38.38 -15.41
CA THR A 589 10.85 39.28 -14.47
C THR A 589 10.40 40.73 -14.57
N ASP A 590 10.07 41.25 -15.76
CA ASP A 590 9.98 42.71 -15.98
C ASP A 590 8.61 43.22 -16.46
N ALA A 591 7.80 42.40 -17.13
CA ALA A 591 6.60 42.89 -17.84
C ALA A 591 5.34 42.92 -16.96
N ASP A 592 4.49 43.92 -17.14
CA ASP A 592 3.19 43.97 -16.46
C ASP A 592 2.21 42.92 -17.02
N ILE A 593 1.44 42.31 -16.13
CA ILE A 593 0.39 41.35 -16.49
C ILE A 593 -0.83 42.12 -16.99
N LYS A 594 -1.37 41.68 -18.13
CA LYS A 594 -2.53 42.31 -18.76
C LYS A 594 -3.83 41.63 -18.31
N TYR A 595 -4.54 42.27 -17.39
CA TYR A 595 -5.83 41.77 -16.91
C TYR A 595 -7.03 42.21 -17.76
N GLN A 596 -6.90 43.35 -18.45
CA GLN A 596 -7.95 43.90 -19.32
C GLN A 596 -8.06 43.09 -20.62
N ASN A 597 -9.27 42.65 -20.97
CA ASN A 597 -9.54 41.91 -22.20
C ASN A 597 -10.92 42.28 -22.80
N HIS A 598 -11.27 41.74 -23.97
CA HIS A 598 -12.51 42.06 -24.68
C HIS A 598 -13.81 41.49 -24.07
N PHE A 599 -13.75 40.79 -22.94
CA PHE A 599 -14.86 39.98 -22.41
C PHE A 599 -15.15 40.24 -20.92
N ASP A 600 -14.50 41.25 -20.33
CA ASP A 600 -14.64 41.69 -18.93
C ASP A 600 -14.77 40.53 -17.92
N LEU A 601 -13.62 39.98 -17.51
CA LEU A 601 -13.57 38.95 -16.48
C LEU A 601 -14.07 39.46 -15.12
N ASP A 602 -14.54 38.52 -14.31
CA ASP A 602 -14.99 38.76 -12.94
C ASP A 602 -13.91 39.55 -12.15
N PRO A 603 -14.24 40.76 -11.65
CA PRO A 603 -13.32 41.57 -10.85
C PRO A 603 -12.72 40.81 -9.64
N VAL A 604 -13.48 39.87 -9.07
CA VAL A 604 -13.03 39.04 -7.94
C VAL A 604 -11.94 38.05 -8.37
N ALA A 605 -12.01 37.52 -9.59
CA ALA A 605 -10.97 36.66 -10.15
C ALA A 605 -9.69 37.46 -10.45
N VAL A 606 -9.84 38.67 -10.97
CA VAL A 606 -8.71 39.58 -11.24
C VAL A 606 -8.01 39.98 -9.95
N ASP A 607 -8.76 40.32 -8.89
CA ASP A 607 -8.21 40.64 -7.56
C ASP A 607 -7.38 39.48 -6.98
N LEU A 608 -7.87 38.24 -7.10
CA LEU A 608 -7.11 37.05 -6.69
C LEU A 608 -5.80 36.92 -7.48
N LEU A 609 -5.87 37.02 -8.81
CA LEU A 609 -4.69 36.90 -9.67
C LEU A 609 -3.66 37.99 -9.36
N GLN A 610 -4.08 39.22 -9.10
CA GLN A 610 -3.20 40.32 -8.74
C GLN A 610 -2.46 40.09 -7.41
N LYS A 611 -3.09 39.41 -6.45
CA LYS A 611 -2.48 39.08 -5.15
C LYS A 611 -1.58 37.84 -5.19
N VAL A 612 -1.79 36.92 -6.14
CA VAL A 612 -0.99 35.70 -6.31
C VAL A 612 0.17 35.91 -7.28
N LEU A 613 -0.04 36.62 -8.40
CA LEU A 613 0.98 36.88 -9.41
C LEU A 613 1.84 38.11 -9.07
N VAL A 614 2.31 38.14 -7.82
CA VAL A 614 3.29 39.12 -7.32
C VAL A 614 4.69 38.53 -7.38
N ARG A 615 5.65 39.37 -7.76
CA ARG A 615 7.06 38.96 -7.97
C ARG A 615 7.79 38.67 -6.67
N ASP A 616 7.50 39.44 -5.63
CA ASP A 616 8.02 39.18 -4.30
C ASP A 616 7.28 37.97 -3.69
N PRO A 617 7.96 36.84 -3.44
CA PRO A 617 7.32 35.64 -2.90
C PRO A 617 6.77 35.85 -1.48
N SER A 618 7.30 36.80 -0.70
CA SER A 618 6.83 37.07 0.67
C SER A 618 5.49 37.81 0.72
N SER A 619 5.19 38.58 -0.33
CA SER A 619 3.91 39.26 -0.50
C SER A 619 2.83 38.38 -1.15
N ARG A 620 3.18 37.16 -1.59
CA ARG A 620 2.30 36.24 -2.30
C ARG A 620 1.32 35.57 -1.34
N LEU A 621 0.06 35.40 -1.75
CA LEU A 621 -0.93 34.73 -0.89
C LEU A 621 -0.51 33.30 -0.54
N SER A 622 -0.63 32.98 0.75
CA SER A 622 -0.55 31.62 1.28
C SER A 622 -1.85 30.83 1.02
N PHE A 623 -1.82 29.51 1.22
CA PHE A 623 -3.01 28.66 1.11
C PHE A 623 -4.19 29.17 1.95
N ALA A 624 -3.97 29.54 3.21
CA ALA A 624 -5.02 30.05 4.09
C ALA A 624 -5.69 31.32 3.53
N GLN A 625 -4.89 32.21 2.95
CA GLN A 625 -5.39 33.43 2.33
C GLN A 625 -6.13 33.14 1.02
N ILE A 626 -5.62 32.24 0.17
CA ILE A 626 -6.28 31.76 -1.04
C ILE A 626 -7.65 31.16 -0.69
N LYS A 627 -7.68 30.27 0.31
CA LYS A 627 -8.90 29.61 0.82
C LYS A 627 -9.98 30.62 1.25
N SER A 628 -9.57 31.69 1.94
CA SER A 628 -10.45 32.74 2.44
C SER A 628 -10.85 33.79 1.38
N HIS A 629 -10.29 33.73 0.18
CA HIS A 629 -10.52 34.73 -0.84
C HIS A 629 -11.98 34.69 -1.35
N PRO A 630 -12.65 35.84 -1.60
CA PRO A 630 -14.04 35.87 -2.09
C PRO A 630 -14.27 35.08 -3.38
N PHE A 631 -13.23 34.88 -4.18
CA PHE A 631 -13.28 34.03 -5.37
C PHE A 631 -13.72 32.59 -5.05
N PHE A 632 -13.41 32.07 -3.86
CA PHE A 632 -13.76 30.71 -3.43
C PHE A 632 -14.93 30.66 -2.43
N GLU A 633 -15.69 31.75 -2.25
CA GLU A 633 -16.82 31.80 -1.31
C GLU A 633 -17.85 30.68 -1.54
N SER A 634 -18.02 30.23 -2.79
CA SER A 634 -18.94 29.16 -3.15
C SER A 634 -18.40 27.74 -2.93
N ILE A 635 -17.15 27.58 -2.46
CA ILE A 635 -16.49 26.29 -2.31
C ILE A 635 -16.51 25.86 -0.84
N ASP A 636 -17.17 24.74 -0.55
CA ASP A 636 -16.94 24.01 0.68
C ASP A 636 -15.69 23.15 0.53
N TRP A 637 -14.61 23.59 1.18
CA TRP A 637 -13.29 22.95 1.06
C TRP A 637 -13.23 21.54 1.66
N ILE A 638 -14.04 21.25 2.69
CA ILE A 638 -14.08 19.92 3.31
C ILE A 638 -14.86 18.98 2.39
N ALA A 639 -16.05 19.41 1.92
CA ALA A 639 -16.82 18.63 0.98
C ALA A 639 -16.06 18.41 -0.34
N LEU A 640 -15.29 19.41 -0.79
CA LEU A 640 -14.45 19.29 -1.99
C LEU A 640 -13.37 18.23 -1.77
N LEU A 641 -12.61 18.29 -0.67
CA LEU A 641 -11.59 17.30 -0.35
C LEU A 641 -12.19 15.89 -0.26
N GLN A 642 -13.42 15.77 0.26
CA GLN A 642 -14.16 14.50 0.35
C GLN A 642 -14.78 14.05 -0.99
N LYS A 643 -14.54 14.77 -2.10
CA LYS A 643 -15.14 14.56 -3.43
C LYS A 643 -16.67 14.56 -3.43
N GLN A 644 -17.30 15.30 -2.51
CA GLN A 644 -18.76 15.42 -2.40
C GLN A 644 -19.33 16.60 -3.22
N VAL A 645 -18.47 17.52 -3.65
CA VAL A 645 -18.87 18.61 -4.56
C VAL A 645 -18.91 18.06 -5.98
N THR A 646 -20.07 18.17 -6.62
CA THR A 646 -20.27 17.71 -8.00
C THR A 646 -19.32 18.40 -8.98
N PRO A 647 -18.50 17.66 -9.75
CA PRO A 647 -17.62 18.24 -10.75
C PRO A 647 -18.38 18.99 -11.85
N PRO A 648 -17.89 20.16 -12.29
CA PRO A 648 -18.52 20.97 -13.33
C PRO A 648 -18.42 20.33 -14.72
N PHE A 649 -17.53 19.36 -14.89
CA PHE A 649 -17.33 18.63 -16.13
C PHE A 649 -16.95 17.19 -15.81
N VAL A 650 -17.70 16.25 -16.37
CA VAL A 650 -17.40 14.81 -16.32
C VAL A 650 -17.03 14.37 -17.74
N PRO A 651 -15.81 13.83 -17.96
CA PRO A 651 -15.36 13.42 -19.29
C PRO A 651 -16.22 12.26 -19.82
N GLN A 652 -16.64 12.35 -21.09
CA GLN A 652 -17.30 11.25 -21.78
C GLN A 652 -16.25 10.36 -22.44
N THR A 653 -15.93 9.22 -21.83
CA THR A 653 -14.98 8.25 -22.37
C THR A 653 -15.71 7.11 -23.05
N ARG A 654 -15.51 6.94 -24.37
CA ARG A 654 -16.07 5.82 -25.15
C ARG A 654 -14.99 4.78 -25.46
N ASP A 655 -13.76 5.24 -25.65
CA ASP A 655 -12.54 4.45 -25.87
C ASP A 655 -11.45 4.89 -24.88
N VAL A 656 -10.65 3.93 -24.39
CA VAL A 656 -9.55 4.18 -23.43
C VAL A 656 -8.43 5.07 -24.01
N PHE A 657 -8.34 5.18 -25.33
CA PHE A 657 -7.39 6.05 -26.03
C PHE A 657 -8.00 7.38 -26.49
N ASP A 658 -9.28 7.66 -26.25
CA ASP A 658 -9.97 8.88 -26.76
C ASP A 658 -9.17 10.16 -26.49
N HIS A 659 -8.55 10.25 -25.31
CA HIS A 659 -7.78 11.41 -24.87
C HIS A 659 -6.26 11.27 -25.06
N VAL A 660 -5.80 10.24 -25.77
CA VAL A 660 -4.37 10.01 -26.08
C VAL A 660 -4.06 10.53 -27.49
N SER A 661 -2.98 11.30 -27.60
CA SER A 661 -2.53 11.88 -28.88
C SER A 661 -2.34 10.82 -29.97
N GLN A 662 -2.78 11.12 -31.20
CA GLN A 662 -2.73 10.18 -32.33
C GLN A 662 -1.31 9.66 -32.63
N HIS A 663 -0.28 10.45 -32.32
CA HIS A 663 1.12 10.06 -32.45
C HIS A 663 1.42 8.80 -31.62
N PHE A 664 1.02 8.78 -30.34
CA PHE A 664 1.30 7.66 -29.44
C PHE A 664 0.43 6.43 -29.73
N ARG A 665 -0.80 6.63 -30.22
CA ARG A 665 -1.68 5.52 -30.68
C ARG A 665 -1.04 4.67 -31.79
N LYS A 666 -0.12 5.23 -32.57
CA LYS A 666 0.56 4.56 -33.70
C LYS A 666 1.95 4.02 -33.35
N MET A 667 2.42 4.22 -32.12
CA MET A 667 3.76 3.80 -31.69
C MET A 667 3.79 2.29 -31.38
N ASN A 668 4.84 1.61 -31.84
CA ASN A 668 5.00 0.17 -31.64
C ASN A 668 5.58 -0.13 -30.24
N VAL A 669 4.93 -1.03 -29.51
CA VAL A 669 5.22 -1.40 -28.11
C VAL A 669 6.14 -2.63 -27.95
N ASN A 670 6.51 -3.30 -29.05
CA ASN A 670 7.24 -4.58 -29.04
C ASN A 670 8.69 -4.50 -28.51
N SER A 671 9.25 -3.32 -28.27
CA SER A 671 10.63 -3.13 -27.78
C SER A 671 10.76 -3.05 -26.24
N LEU A 672 9.65 -3.23 -25.51
CA LEU A 672 9.61 -3.07 -24.05
C LEU A 672 9.68 -4.39 -23.26
N ASP A 673 9.69 -5.55 -23.94
CA ASP A 673 9.67 -6.87 -23.31
C ASP A 673 11.06 -7.31 -22.81
N ASP A 674 11.48 -6.76 -21.66
CA ASP A 674 12.67 -7.24 -20.95
C ASP A 674 12.23 -8.28 -19.89
N THR A 675 12.44 -9.56 -20.23
CA THR A 675 12.20 -10.69 -19.32
C THR A 675 13.07 -10.58 -18.05
N PRO A 676 12.54 -10.79 -16.83
CA PRO A 676 13.37 -10.87 -15.64
C PRO A 676 14.27 -12.12 -15.69
N CYS A 677 15.58 -11.91 -15.76
CA CYS A 677 16.58 -12.97 -15.75
C CYS A 677 16.88 -13.41 -14.31
N VAL A 678 16.50 -14.65 -13.96
CA VAL A 678 17.02 -15.34 -12.75
C VAL A 678 18.30 -16.08 -13.13
N GLY A 679 19.45 -15.53 -12.70
CA GLY A 679 20.73 -16.24 -12.59
C GLY A 679 21.42 -16.64 -13.89
N ALA A 680 22.34 -15.79 -14.36
CA ALA A 680 23.51 -16.24 -15.12
C ALA A 680 24.77 -15.94 -14.30
N PRO A 681 25.82 -16.78 -14.34
CA PRO A 681 27.05 -16.52 -13.61
C PRO A 681 27.72 -15.26 -14.17
N SER A 682 28.15 -14.40 -13.25
CA SER A 682 28.92 -13.18 -13.50
C SER A 682 30.05 -13.42 -14.49
N ALA A 683 29.93 -12.86 -15.70
CA ALA A 683 31.09 -12.46 -16.48
C ALA A 683 31.50 -11.06 -16.01
N THR A 684 32.68 -11.01 -15.39
CA THR A 684 33.43 -9.85 -14.89
C THR A 684 33.07 -8.50 -15.53
N SER A 685 32.28 -7.69 -14.81
CA SER A 685 32.42 -6.23 -14.80
C SER A 685 31.82 -5.65 -13.50
N LYS A 686 32.63 -4.80 -12.85
CA LYS A 686 32.46 -4.03 -11.59
C LYS A 686 31.14 -4.17 -10.81
N ALA A 687 31.26 -4.72 -9.60
CA ALA A 687 30.25 -4.92 -8.56
C ALA A 687 29.83 -3.65 -7.80
N MET A 688 29.38 -2.59 -8.48
CA MET A 688 28.89 -1.37 -7.80
C MET A 688 27.44 -0.97 -8.13
N ALA A 689 26.74 -1.65 -9.05
CA ALA A 689 25.42 -1.21 -9.52
C ALA A 689 24.21 -2.01 -8.97
N THR A 690 24.42 -3.16 -8.31
CA THR A 690 23.32 -4.05 -7.90
C THR A 690 22.75 -3.78 -6.50
N ASP A 691 23.51 -3.16 -5.59
CA ASP A 691 23.05 -2.91 -4.20
C ASP A 691 22.10 -1.70 -4.07
N HIS A 692 22.09 -0.77 -5.03
CA HIS A 692 21.35 0.50 -4.89
C HIS A 692 19.83 0.42 -5.17
N PHE A 693 19.30 -0.75 -5.55
CA PHE A 693 17.90 -0.88 -5.97
C PHE A 693 17.14 -2.00 -5.26
N GLU A 694 17.70 -2.62 -4.22
CA GLU A 694 17.05 -3.75 -3.53
C GLU A 694 15.64 -3.43 -2.98
N GLU A 695 15.38 -2.15 -2.68
CA GLU A 695 14.10 -1.66 -2.13
C GLU A 695 13.18 -0.99 -3.16
N PHE A 696 13.52 -1.04 -4.46
CA PHE A 696 12.69 -0.39 -5.49
C PHE A 696 11.36 -1.12 -5.72
N SER A 697 11.38 -2.46 -5.66
CA SER A 697 10.21 -3.27 -6.00
C SER A 697 9.22 -3.34 -4.84
N PHE A 698 7.94 -3.11 -5.10
CA PHE A 698 6.84 -3.33 -4.16
C PHE A 698 5.51 -3.44 -4.93
N CYS A 699 4.46 -3.96 -4.29
CA CYS A 699 3.10 -3.92 -4.80
C CYS A 699 2.15 -3.50 -3.66
N TYR A 700 1.49 -2.34 -3.78
CA TYR A 700 0.39 -2.00 -2.89
C TYR A 700 -0.81 -2.86 -3.26
N GLU A 701 -1.24 -3.68 -2.32
CA GLU A 701 -2.58 -4.27 -2.34
C GLU A 701 -3.62 -3.15 -2.14
N ARG A 702 -4.84 -3.37 -2.66
CA ARG A 702 -5.96 -2.43 -2.47
C ARG A 702 -6.15 -2.17 -0.97
N PRO A 703 -6.23 -0.90 -0.53
CA PRO A 703 -6.66 -0.60 0.84
C PRO A 703 -8.07 -1.13 1.08
N ASP A 704 -8.40 -1.54 2.30
CA ASP A 704 -9.81 -1.71 2.69
C ASP A 704 -10.49 -0.33 2.60
N MET A 705 -11.77 -0.25 2.25
CA MET A 705 -12.51 1.03 2.13
C MET A 705 -12.45 1.86 3.44
N ARG A 706 -12.23 1.18 4.57
CA ARG A 706 -12.01 1.79 5.88
C ARG A 706 -10.68 2.54 5.99
N ASP A 707 -9.63 2.06 5.32
CA ASP A 707 -8.31 2.71 5.34
C ASP A 707 -8.37 4.04 4.57
N GLU A 708 -9.09 4.11 3.45
CA GLU A 708 -9.22 5.36 2.69
C GLU A 708 -10.00 6.44 3.44
N ALA A 709 -11.08 6.07 4.13
CA ALA A 709 -11.86 7.01 4.92
C ALA A 709 -11.07 7.56 6.12
N TYR A 710 -10.29 6.70 6.79
CA TYR A 710 -9.45 7.10 7.93
C TYR A 710 -8.29 8.00 7.50
N GLU A 711 -7.59 7.65 6.42
CA GLU A 711 -6.56 8.51 5.81
C GLU A 711 -7.13 9.86 5.38
N MET A 712 -8.35 9.88 4.85
CA MET A 712 -9.02 11.13 4.48
C MET A 712 -9.37 11.98 5.71
N MET A 713 -9.71 11.36 6.85
CA MET A 713 -9.90 12.10 8.12
C MET A 713 -8.60 12.70 8.65
N ILE A 714 -7.48 11.97 8.55
CA ILE A 714 -6.15 12.50 8.92
C ILE A 714 -5.81 13.69 8.02
N GLN A 715 -6.03 13.58 6.71
CA GLN A 715 -5.78 14.68 5.76
C GLN A 715 -6.63 15.92 6.05
N VAL A 716 -7.91 15.74 6.37
CA VAL A 716 -8.78 16.86 6.81
C VAL A 716 -8.17 17.50 8.05
N ARG A 717 -7.75 16.71 9.04
CA ARG A 717 -7.13 17.24 10.25
C ARG A 717 -5.83 17.98 9.95
N GLU A 718 -4.91 17.42 9.19
CA GLU A 718 -3.61 18.02 8.86
C GLU A 718 -3.75 19.28 8.02
N THR A 719 -4.65 19.27 7.04
CA THR A 719 -4.86 20.38 6.10
C THR A 719 -5.62 21.55 6.75
N PHE A 720 -6.47 21.27 7.75
CA PHE A 720 -7.34 22.26 8.38
C PHE A 720 -7.07 22.52 9.87
N ALA A 721 -6.03 21.92 10.48
CA ALA A 721 -5.72 22.04 11.92
C ALA A 721 -5.51 23.47 12.45
N SER A 722 -5.25 24.46 11.58
CA SER A 722 -5.10 25.86 11.99
C SER A 722 -6.41 26.63 12.10
N ASP A 723 -7.52 26.10 11.56
CA ASP A 723 -8.84 26.73 11.60
C ASP A 723 -9.77 25.91 12.52
N ALA A 724 -10.45 26.57 13.47
CA ALA A 724 -11.33 25.91 14.44
C ALA A 724 -12.33 24.94 13.77
N MET A 725 -12.32 23.68 14.22
CA MET A 725 -13.12 22.56 13.70
C MET A 725 -14.64 22.75 13.87
N PRO A 726 -15.48 22.27 12.94
CA PRO A 726 -16.86 21.91 13.24
C PRO A 726 -16.92 20.61 14.08
N ALA A 727 -17.92 20.52 14.96
CA ALA A 727 -18.10 19.38 15.86
C ALA A 727 -18.26 18.05 15.10
N ALA A 728 -17.63 16.99 15.62
CA ALA A 728 -17.80 15.63 15.13
C ALA A 728 -19.30 15.24 15.13
N PRO A 729 -19.79 14.48 14.12
CA PRO A 729 -21.14 13.93 14.17
C PRO A 729 -21.27 13.02 15.42
N PRO A 730 -22.43 13.02 16.10
CA PRO A 730 -22.59 12.32 17.36
C PRO A 730 -22.38 10.82 17.16
N LEU A 731 -21.40 10.27 17.87
CA LEU A 731 -21.33 8.84 18.14
C LEU A 731 -22.66 8.43 18.78
N LEU A 732 -23.26 7.35 18.29
CA LEU A 732 -24.42 6.72 18.93
C LEU A 732 -24.05 6.42 20.39
N GLU A 733 -24.61 7.22 21.30
CA GLU A 733 -24.45 7.09 22.74
C GLU A 733 -25.00 5.73 23.20
N HIS A 734 -24.14 4.89 23.76
CA HIS A 734 -24.56 3.85 24.68
C HIS A 734 -24.81 4.51 26.05
N GLN A 735 -26.09 4.56 26.45
CA GLN A 735 -26.49 4.98 27.80
C GLN A 735 -26.15 3.89 28.86
N SER A 736 -25.30 4.32 29.80
CA SER A 736 -25.30 4.15 31.27
C SER A 736 -25.25 2.76 31.94
N SER A 737 -24.26 2.59 32.83
CA SER A 737 -24.45 2.47 34.31
C SER A 737 -23.07 2.61 35.01
N GLU A 738 -22.88 3.71 35.76
CA GLU A 738 -22.72 3.77 37.25
C GLU A 738 -21.32 3.38 37.76
N GLU A 739 -20.46 4.37 38.04
CA GLU A 739 -20.20 5.05 39.35
C GLU A 739 -19.06 4.40 40.16
N LEU A 740 -17.90 5.07 40.19
CA LEU A 740 -16.96 5.03 41.32
C LEU A 740 -16.35 6.43 41.50
N VAL A 741 -16.86 7.14 42.50
CA VAL A 741 -16.27 8.32 43.14
C VAL A 741 -15.04 7.89 43.95
N TYR A 742 -13.94 8.65 43.93
CA TYR A 742 -13.14 8.98 45.13
C TYR A 742 -12.02 10.02 44.84
N HIS A 743 -12.24 11.20 45.44
CA HIS A 743 -11.36 12.26 45.98
C HIS A 743 -10.12 12.83 45.24
N GLU A 744 -10.27 14.12 44.90
CA GLU A 744 -9.23 15.14 44.82
C GLU A 744 -8.65 15.47 46.20
N GLU A 745 -7.33 15.63 46.29
CA GLU A 745 -6.69 16.51 47.26
C GLU A 745 -5.59 17.33 46.56
N ASP A 746 -5.82 18.65 46.51
CA ASP A 746 -4.86 19.70 46.19
C ASP A 746 -3.82 19.85 47.31
N ASN A 747 -2.59 20.21 46.94
CA ASN A 747 -1.74 21.17 47.66
C ASN A 747 -0.52 21.58 46.82
N ASP A 748 -0.68 22.68 46.09
CA ASP A 748 0.06 23.95 46.23
C ASP A 748 1.60 23.99 46.45
N LEU A 749 2.21 24.88 45.64
CA LEU A 749 3.40 25.75 45.84
C LEU A 749 4.75 25.40 45.16
N ASP A 750 5.01 26.17 44.10
CA ASP A 750 6.31 26.61 43.51
C ASP A 750 7.15 27.46 44.52
N PRO A 751 8.42 27.93 44.29
CA PRO A 751 9.21 28.01 43.04
C PRO A 751 10.78 27.88 43.17
N GLU A 752 11.46 28.14 42.03
CA GLU A 752 12.87 28.60 41.82
C GLU A 752 14.05 27.60 41.91
N VAL A 753 14.89 27.55 40.85
CA VAL A 753 16.25 28.17 40.80
C VAL A 753 17.07 27.70 39.56
N GLU A 754 17.49 28.71 38.79
CA GLU A 754 18.71 28.93 37.98
C GLU A 754 19.16 28.04 36.80
N LEU A 755 19.20 28.76 35.67
CA LEU A 755 20.17 28.71 34.56
C LEU A 755 21.62 28.53 35.02
N VAL A 756 22.34 27.57 34.42
CA VAL A 756 23.80 27.64 34.28
C VAL A 756 24.17 27.29 32.83
N ILE A 757 24.50 28.34 32.08
CA ILE A 757 25.34 28.29 30.89
C ILE A 757 26.79 28.14 31.37
N ARG A 758 27.53 27.18 30.83
CA ARG A 758 29.00 27.21 30.84
C ARG A 758 29.56 26.83 29.48
N ASP A 759 30.10 27.84 28.83
CA ASP A 759 31.14 27.76 27.80
C ASP A 759 32.39 27.07 28.34
N THR A 760 33.06 26.30 27.49
CA THR A 760 34.51 26.05 27.40
C THR A 760 34.71 24.98 26.32
N GLU A 761 35.67 24.98 25.41
CA GLU A 761 36.69 25.91 24.96
C GLU A 761 37.25 25.26 23.67
N ILE A 762 37.67 26.10 22.74
CA ILE A 762 38.34 25.72 21.50
C ILE A 762 39.81 25.48 21.83
N GLU A 763 40.36 24.32 21.48
CA GLU A 763 41.81 24.16 21.32
C GLU A 763 42.12 23.57 19.94
N ASP A 764 42.75 24.43 19.14
CA ASP A 764 43.52 24.11 17.95
C ASP A 764 44.71 23.20 18.31
N HIS A 765 44.91 22.14 17.54
CA HIS A 765 46.26 21.62 17.32
C HIS A 765 46.48 21.29 15.84
N ASP A 766 47.09 22.25 15.18
CA ASP A 766 47.81 22.12 13.93
C ASP A 766 49.15 21.41 14.20
N THR A 767 49.55 20.41 13.39
CA THR A 767 50.91 20.24 12.82
C THR A 767 51.12 18.91 12.05
N THR A 768 51.34 19.09 10.75
CA THR A 768 52.41 18.51 9.89
C THR A 768 52.43 17.04 9.45
N GLU A 769 52.40 16.92 8.11
CA GLU A 769 53.27 16.14 7.21
C GLU A 769 53.35 14.61 7.34
N LEU A 770 52.67 13.90 6.43
CA LEU A 770 53.26 13.17 5.28
C LEU A 770 52.18 12.53 4.39
#